data_AF-A0A090TPD4-F1
#
_entry.id   AF-A0A090TPD4-F1
#
_cell.length_a   1.000
_cell.length_b   1.000
_cell.length_c   1.000
_cell.angle_alpha   90.00
_cell.angle_beta   90.00
_cell.angle_gamma   90.00
#
_symmetry.space_group_name_H-M   'P 1'
#
loop_
_entity.id
_entity.type
_entity.pdbx_description
1 polymer ?
#
loop_
_entity_poly.entity_id
_entity_poly.type
_entity_poly.pdbx_seq_one_letter_code
_entity_poly.pdbx_strand_id
1 'polypeptide(L)'
;MFTVYHSNQIDVLKSLLVQLIKFDPIENPFEKEQILVQSPGMSQWLKMALAEEFGIAANIDFPLPATFIWDRFVQVLDDVPTRSAFNKEAMTWKIMHLLPEHLTDPDFAPLAQYLTDDQDASKRYQLAEKIADIYDGYLVYRPEWIASWEAGLPVFELEDEQPWQPKLWQALYDHTVALGQSPYHRANLYEHFIDVLANNQDVKAQGLSQLPKRLFVFGISSLPPRYLDALKALGEHIDVHLMFTNPCRFYWGEVRDRKYLAKLAAAKRKQLNDLDAFADSQQWQEGEWEMAPQLKGDVEANVDDELHLSEVGNSLLASMGKLGRDNLYLLSQLESNEIEAFVDVDRATLLGNLQADILNLEEHQDDTLLLSSSHKPAIVADDTSLSVHVCHSPMREVEVLHDNLLAMFDRNPDLKPRDIIVMVADINAYSPAIQAVFGNASGERYIPFSISDRTADKESPLLNAFNQLLQLPDLRCTSSEVLELLEVPAIMARFDISEHEFSLLRAWVEEAQIRWGIDNQTASEFDLPEFGQNSWMFGISRMLAGYAVSEQAGLLMVGEESISPYEQTQGMQAETAGKLAQFIDKLAHYRKVLNHTMTIEKWQQAINQLVDDFLPWILKVRSLLNRYAILCRHLVTSYWMRDTTRHWRRASCASTSLISFLARASVSAFWQDKSISVP
;
A
#
# COMPACT_ATOMS: atom_id res chain seq x y z
N MET A 1 -14.74 -2.64 28.60
CA MET A 1 -13.62 -1.89 29.23
C MET A 1 -12.53 -1.60 28.20
N PHE A 2 -11.82 -0.45 28.23
CA PHE A 2 -10.65 -0.20 27.36
C PHE A 2 -9.34 -0.41 28.12
N THR A 3 -8.58 -1.45 27.74
CA THR A 3 -7.34 -1.86 28.41
C THR A 3 -6.15 -1.84 27.44
N VAL A 4 -5.04 -1.24 27.87
CA VAL A 4 -3.80 -1.18 27.10
C VAL A 4 -2.74 -2.06 27.77
N TYR A 5 -2.16 -2.97 26.99
CA TYR A 5 -1.09 -3.88 27.41
C TYR A 5 0.22 -3.44 26.77
N HIS A 6 1.21 -3.07 27.59
CA HIS A 6 2.53 -2.65 27.14
C HIS A 6 3.54 -3.78 27.30
N SER A 7 4.28 -4.10 26.25
CA SER A 7 5.43 -5.01 26.32
C SER A 7 6.46 -4.69 25.25
N ASN A 8 7.74 -4.99 25.51
CA ASN A 8 8.81 -4.92 24.52
C ASN A 8 8.89 -6.13 23.59
N GLN A 9 8.11 -7.19 23.85
CA GLN A 9 8.10 -8.41 23.04
C GLN A 9 6.69 -8.73 22.53
N ILE A 10 6.58 -8.92 21.22
CA ILE A 10 5.30 -9.29 20.59
C ILE A 10 4.83 -10.68 21.02
N ASP A 11 5.76 -11.59 21.34
CA ASP A 11 5.46 -12.93 21.84
C ASP A 11 4.75 -12.90 23.19
N VAL A 12 5.14 -12.00 24.09
CA VAL A 12 4.48 -11.81 25.38
C VAL A 12 3.05 -11.32 25.19
N LEU A 13 2.85 -10.34 24.31
CA LEU A 13 1.51 -9.84 23.96
C LEU A 13 0.64 -10.93 23.34
N LYS A 14 1.22 -11.79 22.48
CA LYS A 14 0.54 -12.96 21.92
C LYS A 14 0.15 -13.93 23.04
N SER A 15 1.06 -14.25 23.96
CA SER A 15 0.75 -15.12 25.09
C SER A 15 -0.38 -14.55 25.95
N LEU A 16 -0.36 -13.23 26.21
CA LEU A 16 -1.46 -12.55 26.90
C LEU A 16 -2.78 -12.69 26.15
N LEU A 17 -2.79 -12.43 24.84
CA LEU A 17 -3.98 -12.60 24.00
C LEU A 17 -4.51 -14.04 24.08
N VAL A 18 -3.64 -15.05 23.97
CA VAL A 18 -4.01 -16.47 24.08
C VAL A 18 -4.65 -16.77 25.43
N GLN A 19 -4.05 -16.29 26.51
CA GLN A 19 -4.54 -16.52 27.86
C GLN A 19 -5.86 -15.80 28.12
N LEU A 20 -6.05 -14.59 27.61
CA LEU A 20 -7.34 -13.89 27.67
C LEU A 20 -8.45 -14.68 26.96
N ILE A 21 -8.12 -15.29 25.80
CA ILE A 21 -9.05 -16.15 25.07
C ILE A 21 -9.36 -17.43 25.85
N LYS A 22 -8.35 -18.06 26.48
CA LYS A 22 -8.51 -19.27 27.31
C LYS A 22 -9.34 -19.00 28.56
N PHE A 23 -9.12 -17.86 29.20
CA PHE A 23 -9.77 -17.49 30.46
C PHE A 23 -11.26 -17.23 30.28
N ASP A 24 -11.63 -16.52 29.22
CA ASP A 24 -13.03 -16.20 28.92
C ASP A 24 -13.40 -16.63 27.48
N PRO A 25 -13.63 -17.93 27.22
CA PRO A 25 -14.01 -18.39 25.90
C PRO A 25 -15.33 -17.77 25.41
N ILE A 26 -15.46 -17.58 24.10
CA ILE A 26 -16.72 -17.15 23.50
C ILE A 26 -17.74 -18.30 23.63
N GLU A 27 -18.94 -18.00 24.14
CA GLU A 27 -19.98 -19.01 24.39
C GLU A 27 -20.61 -19.55 23.09
N ASN A 28 -20.76 -18.69 22.07
CA ASN A 28 -21.33 -19.07 20.78
C ASN A 28 -20.22 -19.52 19.80
N PRO A 29 -20.17 -20.79 19.37
CA PRO A 29 -19.12 -21.30 18.49
C PRO A 29 -19.14 -20.71 17.06
N PHE A 30 -20.24 -20.05 16.66
CA PHE A 30 -20.32 -19.35 15.37
C PHE A 30 -19.96 -17.87 15.45
N GLU A 31 -19.86 -17.31 16.65
CA GLU A 31 -19.35 -15.96 16.82
C GLU A 31 -17.83 -15.97 16.57
N LYS A 32 -17.37 -14.93 15.86
CA LYS A 32 -16.00 -14.84 15.41
C LYS A 32 -15.17 -14.02 16.37
N GLU A 33 -14.00 -14.53 16.72
CA GLU A 33 -12.98 -13.75 17.43
C GLU A 33 -12.51 -12.59 16.54
N GLN A 34 -12.44 -11.38 17.10
CA GLN A 34 -12.10 -10.16 16.34
C GLN A 34 -10.72 -9.64 16.75
N ILE A 35 -9.77 -9.64 15.82
CA ILE A 35 -8.40 -9.18 16.07
C ILE A 35 -7.97 -8.17 15.00
N LEU A 36 -7.90 -6.89 15.34
CA LEU A 36 -7.41 -5.85 14.44
C LEU A 36 -5.91 -6.01 14.23
N VAL A 37 -5.48 -6.04 12.97
CA VAL A 37 -4.07 -6.11 12.57
C VAL A 37 -3.78 -5.13 11.44
N GLN A 38 -2.53 -4.71 11.30
CA GLN A 38 -2.14 -3.74 10.27
C GLN A 38 -1.68 -4.38 8.95
N SER A 39 -1.35 -5.68 8.95
CA SER A 39 -0.79 -6.36 7.78
C SER A 39 -1.29 -7.80 7.62
N PRO A 40 -1.40 -8.30 6.38
CA PRO A 40 -1.68 -9.71 6.13
C PRO A 40 -0.65 -10.64 6.76
N GLY A 41 0.64 -10.24 6.80
CA GLY A 41 1.70 -11.01 7.44
C GLY A 41 1.44 -11.25 8.92
N MET A 42 1.02 -10.20 9.64
CA MET A 42 0.64 -10.30 11.05
C MET A 42 -0.56 -11.24 11.25
N SER A 43 -1.56 -11.18 10.35
CA SER A 43 -2.71 -12.10 10.41
C SER A 43 -2.30 -13.57 10.26
N GLN A 44 -1.33 -13.87 9.38
CA GLN A 44 -0.85 -15.24 9.15
C GLN A 44 0.00 -15.73 10.33
N TRP A 45 0.92 -14.89 10.81
CA TRP A 45 1.73 -15.20 11.99
C TRP A 45 0.85 -15.50 13.19
N LEU A 46 -0.13 -14.65 13.47
CA LEU A 46 -1.00 -14.84 14.63
C LEU A 46 -1.92 -16.06 14.45
N LYS A 47 -2.44 -16.33 13.25
CA LYS A 47 -3.18 -17.59 12.98
C LYS A 47 -2.34 -18.83 13.29
N MET A 48 -1.08 -18.85 12.84
CA MET A 48 -0.17 -19.97 13.10
C MET A 48 0.12 -20.10 14.60
N ALA A 49 0.44 -18.98 15.25
CA ALA A 49 0.77 -18.96 16.67
C ALA A 49 -0.42 -19.37 17.57
N LEU A 50 -1.63 -18.93 17.23
CA LEU A 50 -2.86 -19.37 17.89
C LEU A 50 -3.13 -20.86 17.64
N ALA A 51 -2.88 -21.36 16.43
CA ALA A 51 -3.07 -22.78 16.11
C ALA A 51 -2.07 -23.68 16.86
N GLU A 52 -0.85 -23.22 17.09
CA GLU A 52 0.14 -23.94 17.92
C GLU A 52 -0.33 -24.06 19.38
N GLU A 53 -0.92 -23.00 19.93
CA GLU A 53 -1.38 -22.94 21.33
C GLU A 53 -2.73 -23.63 21.59
N PHE A 54 -3.66 -23.57 20.62
CA PHE A 54 -5.01 -24.14 20.72
C PHE A 54 -5.16 -25.48 19.99
N GLY A 55 -4.17 -25.90 19.21
CA GLY A 55 -4.25 -27.03 18.27
C GLY A 55 -4.99 -26.72 16.97
N ILE A 56 -5.84 -25.68 16.95
CA ILE A 56 -6.55 -25.19 15.78
C ILE A 56 -6.85 -23.68 15.93
N ALA A 57 -6.70 -22.92 14.84
CA ALA A 57 -7.19 -21.55 14.75
C ALA A 57 -8.28 -21.48 13.67
N ALA A 58 -9.53 -21.29 14.09
CA ALA A 58 -10.70 -21.22 13.21
C ALA A 58 -11.67 -20.13 13.67
N ASN A 59 -12.47 -19.61 12.74
CA ASN A 59 -13.48 -18.58 13.00
C ASN A 59 -12.93 -17.27 13.62
N ILE A 60 -11.75 -16.82 13.16
CA ILE A 60 -11.10 -15.58 13.58
C ILE A 60 -11.05 -14.61 12.41
N ASP A 61 -11.56 -13.39 12.59
CA ASP A 61 -11.46 -12.32 11.61
C ASP A 61 -10.31 -11.37 11.97
N PHE A 62 -9.56 -10.96 10.94
CA PHE A 62 -8.41 -10.07 11.04
C PHE A 62 -8.61 -8.80 10.20
N PRO A 63 -9.59 -7.94 10.53
CA PRO A 63 -9.85 -6.73 9.76
C PRO A 63 -8.77 -5.67 10.02
N LEU A 64 -8.57 -4.79 9.03
CA LEU A 64 -7.83 -3.55 9.25
C LEU A 64 -8.64 -2.63 10.17
N PRO A 65 -8.00 -1.79 11.02
CA PRO A 65 -8.72 -0.87 11.91
C PRO A 65 -9.76 -0.02 11.19
N ALA A 66 -9.40 0.55 10.02
CA ALA A 66 -10.31 1.39 9.24
C ALA A 66 -11.56 0.63 8.76
N THR A 67 -11.38 -0.63 8.32
CA THR A 67 -12.47 -1.49 7.87
C THR A 67 -13.38 -1.87 9.03
N PHE A 68 -12.80 -2.28 10.15
CA PHE A 68 -13.57 -2.65 11.33
C PHE A 68 -14.43 -1.49 11.84
N ILE A 69 -13.82 -0.32 12.04
CA ILE A 69 -14.54 0.85 12.54
C ILE A 69 -15.67 1.25 11.57
N TRP A 70 -15.41 1.21 10.26
CA TRP A 70 -16.44 1.47 9.25
C TRP A 70 -17.61 0.48 9.31
N ASP A 71 -17.31 -0.82 9.44
CA ASP A 71 -18.35 -1.84 9.58
C ASP A 71 -19.21 -1.62 10.84
N ARG A 72 -18.62 -1.09 11.92
CA ARG A 72 -19.37 -0.72 13.13
C ARG A 72 -20.21 0.53 12.95
N PHE A 73 -19.77 1.50 12.16
CA PHE A 73 -20.63 2.64 11.79
C PHE A 73 -21.89 2.15 11.08
N VAL A 74 -21.76 1.25 10.10
CA VAL A 74 -22.91 0.71 9.34
C VAL A 74 -23.88 -0.07 10.22
N GLN A 75 -23.41 -0.68 11.30
CA GLN A 75 -24.26 -1.47 12.20
C GLN A 75 -24.93 -0.64 13.31
N VAL A 76 -24.27 0.42 13.78
CA VAL A 76 -24.74 1.23 14.91
C VAL A 76 -25.53 2.45 14.46
N LEU A 77 -25.18 3.04 13.31
CA LEU A 77 -25.82 4.24 12.77
C LEU A 77 -26.79 3.87 11.65
N ASP A 78 -27.95 4.52 11.63
CA ASP A 78 -28.92 4.39 10.55
C ASP A 78 -28.43 5.09 9.27
N ASP A 79 -28.80 4.55 8.10
CA ASP A 79 -28.55 5.12 6.77
C ASP A 79 -27.06 5.35 6.37
N VAL A 80 -26.13 4.62 6.99
CA VAL A 80 -24.71 4.60 6.56
C VAL A 80 -24.50 3.56 5.45
N PRO A 81 -24.03 3.97 4.26
CA PRO A 81 -23.78 3.03 3.17
C PRO A 81 -22.53 2.17 3.43
N THR A 82 -22.51 0.95 2.88
CA THR A 82 -21.35 0.05 2.95
C THR A 82 -20.08 0.65 2.36
N ARG A 83 -20.21 1.58 1.40
CA ARG A 83 -19.09 2.38 0.87
C ARG A 83 -19.44 3.86 0.97
N SER A 84 -18.56 4.64 1.58
CA SER A 84 -18.71 6.11 1.63
C SER A 84 -18.79 6.69 0.22
N ALA A 85 -19.69 7.67 0.05
CA ALA A 85 -19.74 8.51 -1.14
C ALA A 85 -18.53 9.47 -1.23
N PHE A 86 -17.76 9.60 -0.15
CA PHE A 86 -16.56 10.44 -0.01
C PHE A 86 -15.27 9.59 0.07
N ASN A 87 -15.26 8.39 -0.50
CA ASN A 87 -14.00 7.69 -0.72
C ASN A 87 -13.17 8.40 -1.81
N LYS A 88 -11.84 8.25 -1.75
CA LYS A 88 -10.91 8.91 -2.69
C LYS A 88 -11.30 8.72 -4.16
N GLU A 89 -11.69 7.51 -4.56
CA GLU A 89 -12.05 7.22 -5.95
C GLU A 89 -13.31 7.98 -6.38
N ALA A 90 -14.35 7.98 -5.56
CA ALA A 90 -15.60 8.69 -5.85
C ALA A 90 -15.40 10.22 -5.84
N MET A 91 -14.64 10.74 -4.88
CA MET A 91 -14.28 12.15 -4.83
C MET A 91 -13.51 12.58 -6.08
N THR A 92 -12.56 11.76 -6.56
CA THR A 92 -11.79 12.05 -7.77
C THR A 92 -12.71 12.31 -8.98
N TRP A 93 -13.70 11.45 -9.22
CA TRP A 93 -14.63 11.62 -10.35
C TRP A 93 -15.56 12.82 -10.17
N LYS A 94 -16.07 13.05 -8.96
CA LYS A 94 -16.93 14.20 -8.66
C LYS A 94 -16.16 15.51 -8.81
N ILE A 95 -14.93 15.59 -8.29
CA ILE A 95 -14.06 16.76 -8.43
C ILE A 95 -13.71 16.98 -9.90
N MET A 96 -13.39 15.93 -10.66
CA MET A 96 -13.13 16.04 -12.10
C MET A 96 -14.32 16.64 -12.87
N HIS A 97 -15.55 16.33 -12.45
CA HIS A 97 -16.77 16.88 -13.01
C HIS A 97 -17.04 18.34 -12.57
N LEU A 98 -16.85 18.65 -11.29
CA LEU A 98 -17.15 19.96 -10.69
C LEU A 98 -16.11 21.03 -11.01
N LEU A 99 -14.83 20.65 -11.07
CA LEU A 99 -13.72 21.60 -11.18
C LEU A 99 -13.88 22.59 -12.36
N PRO A 100 -14.27 22.18 -13.58
CA PRO A 100 -14.52 23.10 -14.70
C PRO A 100 -15.56 24.18 -14.43
N GLU A 101 -16.57 23.91 -13.59
CA GLU A 101 -17.65 24.85 -13.27
C GLU A 101 -17.17 26.01 -12.38
N HIS A 102 -16.07 25.79 -11.64
CA HIS A 102 -15.51 26.76 -10.70
C HIS A 102 -14.27 27.49 -11.23
N LEU A 103 -13.71 27.12 -12.39
CA LEU A 103 -12.47 27.74 -12.92
C LEU A 103 -12.61 29.24 -13.26
N THR A 104 -13.83 29.76 -13.39
CA THR A 104 -14.07 31.19 -13.60
C THR A 104 -14.02 32.02 -12.32
N ASP A 105 -14.07 31.38 -11.15
CA ASP A 105 -13.94 32.05 -9.86
C ASP A 105 -12.46 32.49 -9.65
N PRO A 106 -12.19 33.78 -9.33
CA PRO A 106 -10.84 34.27 -9.06
C PRO A 106 -10.06 33.44 -8.03
N ASP A 107 -10.75 32.83 -7.06
CA ASP A 107 -10.10 32.04 -6.01
C ASP A 107 -9.50 30.72 -6.56
N PHE A 108 -9.99 30.26 -7.72
CA PHE A 108 -9.51 29.08 -8.43
C PHE A 108 -8.44 29.41 -9.48
N ALA A 109 -7.97 30.67 -9.57
CA ALA A 109 -7.01 31.12 -10.59
C ALA A 109 -5.75 30.23 -10.71
N PRO A 110 -5.12 29.74 -9.62
CA PRO A 110 -3.96 28.84 -9.74
C PRO A 110 -4.30 27.51 -10.44
N LEU A 111 -5.49 26.98 -10.18
CA LEU A 111 -5.97 25.74 -10.80
C LEU A 111 -6.36 25.96 -12.26
N ALA A 112 -7.03 27.08 -12.57
CA ALA A 112 -7.36 27.47 -13.93
C ALA A 112 -6.10 27.65 -14.79
N GLN A 113 -5.05 28.28 -14.25
CA GLN A 113 -3.77 28.41 -14.94
C GLN A 113 -3.11 27.05 -15.19
N TYR A 114 -3.10 26.16 -14.20
CA TYR A 114 -2.53 24.82 -14.36
C TYR A 114 -3.23 23.98 -15.44
N LEU A 115 -4.56 24.10 -15.53
CA LEU A 115 -5.38 23.39 -16.51
C LEU A 115 -5.40 24.04 -17.89
N THR A 116 -4.55 25.05 -18.15
CA THR A 116 -4.36 25.59 -19.49
C THR A 116 -3.76 24.49 -20.40
N ASP A 117 -4.26 24.40 -21.63
CA ASP A 117 -3.85 23.42 -22.64
C ASP A 117 -4.04 21.94 -22.23
N ASP A 118 -5.11 21.62 -21.51
CA ASP A 118 -5.50 20.26 -21.10
C ASP A 118 -6.49 19.63 -22.10
N GLN A 119 -6.05 19.44 -23.35
CA GLN A 119 -6.93 18.95 -24.44
C GLN A 119 -7.44 17.52 -24.19
N ASP A 120 -6.64 16.72 -23.50
CA ASP A 120 -6.93 15.34 -23.13
C ASP A 120 -7.40 15.22 -21.68
N ALA A 121 -7.77 16.27 -20.95
CA ALA A 121 -8.30 16.16 -19.57
C ALA A 121 -7.39 15.42 -18.54
N SER A 122 -6.15 15.14 -18.90
CA SER A 122 -5.23 14.30 -18.12
C SER A 122 -4.69 15.05 -16.92
N LYS A 123 -4.38 16.35 -17.09
CA LYS A 123 -4.03 17.22 -15.97
C LYS A 123 -5.21 17.37 -15.03
N ARG A 124 -6.44 17.50 -15.55
CA ARG A 124 -7.66 17.57 -14.74
C ARG A 124 -7.88 16.32 -13.90
N TYR A 125 -7.73 15.14 -14.49
CA TYR A 125 -7.86 13.88 -13.74
C TYR A 125 -6.78 13.77 -12.64
N GLN A 126 -5.51 14.00 -12.98
CA GLN A 126 -4.41 13.94 -12.00
C GLN A 126 -4.59 14.96 -10.88
N LEU A 127 -5.03 16.18 -11.21
CA LEU A 127 -5.31 17.21 -10.23
C LEU A 127 -6.48 16.79 -9.32
N ALA A 128 -7.58 16.30 -9.89
CA ALA A 128 -8.73 15.81 -9.13
C ALA A 128 -8.35 14.66 -8.19
N GLU A 129 -7.49 13.75 -8.64
CA GLU A 129 -6.97 12.65 -7.81
C GLU A 129 -6.14 13.19 -6.64
N LYS A 130 -5.26 14.17 -6.89
CA LYS A 130 -4.43 14.79 -5.84
C LYS A 130 -5.27 15.59 -4.84
N ILE A 131 -6.29 16.31 -5.31
CA ILE A 131 -7.22 17.02 -4.41
C ILE A 131 -8.03 16.01 -3.57
N ALA A 132 -8.54 14.94 -4.19
CA ALA A 132 -9.24 13.88 -3.47
C ALA A 132 -8.36 13.20 -2.42
N ASP A 133 -7.06 13.00 -2.71
CA ASP A 133 -6.07 12.46 -1.78
C ASP A 133 -5.89 13.37 -0.55
N ILE A 134 -5.79 14.68 -0.79
CA ILE A 134 -5.68 15.69 0.26
C ILE A 134 -6.95 15.71 1.12
N TYR A 135 -8.14 15.70 0.52
CA TYR A 135 -9.39 15.64 1.27
C TYR A 135 -9.56 14.33 2.06
N ASP A 136 -9.17 13.17 1.51
CA ASP A 136 -9.17 11.90 2.27
C ASP A 136 -8.23 12.00 3.48
N GLY A 137 -7.09 12.69 3.33
CA GLY A 137 -6.19 13.03 4.43
C GLY A 137 -6.85 13.93 5.47
N TYR A 138 -7.48 15.03 5.07
CA TYR A 138 -8.17 15.95 6.00
C TYR A 138 -9.29 15.26 6.77
N LEU A 139 -10.08 14.40 6.12
CA LEU A 139 -11.14 13.62 6.75
C LEU A 139 -10.66 12.71 7.89
N VAL A 140 -9.36 12.37 7.94
CA VAL A 140 -8.75 11.53 8.99
C VAL A 140 -7.94 12.35 9.98
N TYR A 141 -7.11 13.27 9.51
CA TYR A 141 -6.11 13.96 10.33
C TYR A 141 -6.53 15.37 10.77
N ARG A 142 -7.45 16.01 10.06
CA ARG A 142 -7.95 17.37 10.34
C ARG A 142 -9.48 17.48 10.16
N PRO A 143 -10.28 16.60 10.80
CA PRO A 143 -11.74 16.63 10.67
C PRO A 143 -12.37 17.98 11.07
N GLU A 144 -11.74 18.71 11.99
CA GLU A 144 -12.15 20.04 12.42
C GLU A 144 -12.08 21.10 11.31
N TRP A 145 -11.17 20.95 10.34
CA TRP A 145 -11.13 21.83 9.16
C TRP A 145 -12.36 21.60 8.28
N ILE A 146 -12.70 20.34 8.04
CA ILE A 146 -13.88 19.95 7.27
C ILE A 146 -15.16 20.47 7.94
N ALA A 147 -15.29 20.27 9.25
CA ALA A 147 -16.43 20.77 10.02
C ALA A 147 -16.54 22.31 9.98
N SER A 148 -15.40 23.01 10.07
CA SER A 148 -15.36 24.47 9.96
C SER A 148 -15.80 24.94 8.57
N TRP A 149 -15.32 24.30 7.50
CA TRP A 149 -15.72 24.60 6.13
C TRP A 149 -17.20 24.33 5.89
N GLU A 150 -17.76 23.25 6.43
CA GLU A 150 -19.19 22.94 6.34
C GLU A 150 -20.05 23.94 7.13
N ALA A 151 -19.55 24.47 8.23
CA ALA A 151 -20.19 25.55 8.99
C ALA A 151 -20.02 26.95 8.37
N GLY A 152 -19.25 27.07 7.28
CA GLY A 152 -18.91 28.35 6.65
C GLY A 152 -17.95 29.21 7.49
N LEU A 153 -17.20 28.59 8.40
CA LEU A 153 -16.20 29.24 9.25
C LEU A 153 -14.80 29.14 8.63
N PRO A 154 -13.96 30.18 8.77
CA PRO A 154 -12.58 30.13 8.31
C PRO A 154 -11.74 29.22 9.21
N VAL A 155 -10.71 28.60 8.62
CA VAL A 155 -9.66 27.87 9.33
C VAL A 155 -8.47 28.82 9.46
N PHE A 156 -8.18 29.29 10.67
CA PHE A 156 -7.20 30.35 10.91
C PHE A 156 -5.77 29.92 10.53
N GLU A 157 -5.46 28.63 10.63
CA GLU A 157 -4.15 28.05 10.32
C GLU A 157 -3.79 28.11 8.83
N LEU A 158 -4.77 28.31 7.94
CA LEU A 158 -4.57 28.32 6.49
C LEU A 158 -4.35 29.71 5.89
N GLU A 159 -4.34 30.78 6.71
CA GLU A 159 -4.01 32.19 6.37
C GLU A 159 -4.36 32.63 4.92
N ASP A 160 -5.57 32.31 4.44
CA ASP A 160 -6.04 32.60 3.07
C ASP A 160 -5.14 32.11 1.91
N GLU A 161 -4.19 31.19 2.14
CA GLU A 161 -3.26 30.73 1.10
C GLU A 161 -3.96 29.94 -0.02
N GLN A 162 -5.11 29.30 0.26
CA GLN A 162 -5.86 28.47 -0.69
C GLN A 162 -7.38 28.58 -0.51
N PRO A 163 -8.00 29.72 -0.89
CA PRO A 163 -9.43 29.97 -0.70
C PRO A 163 -10.35 29.04 -1.52
N TRP A 164 -9.81 28.39 -2.56
CA TRP A 164 -10.56 27.43 -3.39
C TRP A 164 -10.88 26.12 -2.67
N GLN A 165 -10.07 25.68 -1.70
CA GLN A 165 -10.26 24.39 -1.00
C GLN A 165 -11.60 24.29 -0.27
N PRO A 166 -11.98 25.23 0.61
CA PRO A 166 -13.28 25.17 1.29
C PRO A 166 -14.46 25.26 0.31
N LYS A 167 -14.35 26.12 -0.71
CA LYS A 167 -15.39 26.27 -1.74
C LYS A 167 -15.62 24.98 -2.54
N LEU A 168 -14.53 24.34 -2.95
CA LEU A 168 -14.60 23.08 -3.70
C LEU A 168 -15.12 21.93 -2.82
N TRP A 169 -14.77 21.91 -1.53
CA TRP A 169 -15.32 20.94 -0.58
C TRP A 169 -16.84 21.08 -0.44
N GLN A 170 -17.33 22.31 -0.23
CA GLN A 170 -18.77 22.58 -0.18
C GLN A 170 -19.48 22.16 -1.46
N ALA A 171 -18.94 22.51 -2.63
CA ALA A 171 -19.49 22.09 -3.92
C ALA A 171 -19.53 20.55 -4.06
N LEU A 172 -18.47 19.86 -3.61
CA LEU A 172 -18.40 18.40 -3.61
C LEU A 172 -19.47 17.78 -2.69
N TYR A 173 -19.65 18.34 -1.50
CA TYR A 173 -20.65 17.90 -0.53
C TYR A 173 -22.07 18.10 -1.07
N ASP A 174 -22.39 19.31 -1.54
CA ASP A 174 -23.69 19.66 -2.11
C ASP A 174 -24.03 18.80 -3.33
N HIS A 175 -23.06 18.58 -4.22
CA HIS A 175 -23.24 17.71 -5.38
C HIS A 175 -23.50 16.26 -4.95
N THR A 176 -22.82 15.77 -3.91
CA THR A 176 -23.03 14.42 -3.38
C THR A 176 -24.44 14.25 -2.82
N VAL A 177 -24.93 15.24 -2.05
CA VAL A 177 -26.30 15.24 -1.52
C VAL A 177 -27.33 15.38 -2.64
N ALA A 178 -27.07 16.22 -3.66
CA ALA A 178 -27.94 16.38 -4.82
C ALA A 178 -28.09 15.09 -5.65
N LEU A 179 -27.06 14.23 -5.66
CA LEU A 179 -27.12 12.88 -6.25
C LEU A 179 -27.94 11.88 -5.41
N GLY A 180 -28.51 12.30 -4.27
CA GLY A 180 -29.24 11.44 -3.34
C GLY A 180 -28.34 10.44 -2.60
N GLN A 181 -27.03 10.71 -2.54
CA GLN A 181 -26.08 9.88 -1.82
C GLN A 181 -25.99 10.30 -0.35
N SER A 182 -25.55 9.39 0.50
CA SER A 182 -25.43 9.65 1.95
C SER A 182 -24.47 10.83 2.22
N PRO A 183 -24.84 11.78 3.11
CA PRO A 183 -23.98 12.89 3.52
C PRO A 183 -22.83 12.46 4.43
N TYR A 184 -22.81 11.19 4.85
CA TYR A 184 -21.80 10.69 5.76
C TYR A 184 -20.42 10.55 5.11
N HIS A 185 -19.47 11.30 5.64
CA HIS A 185 -18.04 11.17 5.40
C HIS A 185 -17.35 10.75 6.70
N ARG A 186 -16.05 10.41 6.65
CA ARG A 186 -15.38 9.86 7.83
C ARG A 186 -15.43 10.82 9.01
N ALA A 187 -15.21 12.12 8.80
CA ALA A 187 -15.13 13.10 9.88
C ALA A 187 -16.44 13.20 10.69
N ASN A 188 -17.58 13.39 10.03
CA ASN A 188 -18.87 13.52 10.72
C ASN A 188 -19.38 12.18 11.30
N LEU A 189 -19.00 11.05 10.69
CA LEU A 189 -19.34 9.72 11.19
C LEU A 189 -18.70 9.41 12.55
N TYR A 190 -17.43 9.76 12.74
CA TYR A 190 -16.74 9.52 14.01
C TYR A 190 -17.44 10.23 15.17
N GLU A 191 -17.78 11.51 14.99
CA GLU A 191 -18.43 12.30 16.03
C GLU A 191 -19.84 11.78 16.31
N HIS A 192 -20.64 11.53 15.28
CA HIS A 192 -21.99 10.99 15.45
C HIS A 192 -21.96 9.60 16.12
N PHE A 193 -21.01 8.74 15.76
CA PHE A 193 -20.84 7.42 16.37
C PHE A 193 -20.49 7.51 17.86
N ILE A 194 -19.52 8.36 18.22
CA ILE A 194 -19.13 8.56 19.62
C ILE A 194 -20.30 9.13 20.43
N ASP A 195 -21.01 10.12 19.89
CA ASP A 195 -22.17 10.73 20.54
C ASP A 195 -23.32 9.72 20.76
N VAL A 196 -23.57 8.86 19.79
CA VAL A 196 -24.59 7.79 19.90
C VAL A 196 -24.19 6.77 20.96
N LEU A 197 -22.92 6.35 21.02
CA LEU A 197 -22.44 5.42 22.05
C LEU A 197 -22.46 6.02 23.47
N ALA A 198 -22.17 7.32 23.60
CA ALA A 198 -22.08 8.00 24.89
C ALA A 198 -23.46 8.41 25.46
N ASN A 199 -24.37 8.92 24.62
CA ASN A 199 -25.60 9.57 25.10
C ASN A 199 -26.85 8.69 25.04
N ASN A 200 -26.84 7.62 24.24
CA ASN A 200 -28.08 7.01 23.81
C ASN A 200 -28.29 5.63 24.46
N GLN A 201 -29.05 5.59 25.56
CA GLN A 201 -29.38 4.34 26.27
C GLN A 201 -30.25 3.38 25.44
N ASP A 202 -30.93 3.87 24.40
CA ASP A 202 -31.83 3.10 23.52
C ASP A 202 -31.13 2.38 22.35
N VAL A 203 -29.82 2.58 22.14
CA VAL A 203 -29.01 1.77 21.19
C VAL A 203 -28.98 0.29 21.61
N LYS A 204 -29.46 -0.02 22.82
CA LYS A 204 -29.50 -1.33 23.46
C LYS A 204 -30.38 -2.38 22.77
N ALA A 205 -31.24 -2.03 21.81
CA ALA A 205 -32.20 -3.00 21.28
C ALA A 205 -31.74 -3.77 20.02
N GLN A 206 -30.93 -3.18 19.12
CA GLN A 206 -30.58 -3.84 17.83
C GLN A 206 -29.12 -3.70 17.37
N GLY A 207 -28.45 -2.57 17.61
CA GLY A 207 -27.05 -2.36 17.17
C GLY A 207 -26.01 -2.93 18.15
N LEU A 208 -26.21 -2.70 19.46
CA LEU A 208 -25.30 -3.18 20.51
C LEU A 208 -25.25 -4.71 20.64
N SER A 209 -26.35 -5.42 20.35
CA SER A 209 -26.40 -6.89 20.41
C SER A 209 -25.61 -7.57 19.29
N GLN A 210 -25.16 -6.83 18.27
CA GLN A 210 -24.32 -7.31 17.18
C GLN A 210 -22.83 -6.96 17.36
N LEU A 211 -22.48 -6.22 18.42
CA LEU A 211 -21.10 -5.98 18.76
C LEU A 211 -20.46 -7.26 19.28
N PRO A 212 -19.18 -7.50 18.95
CA PRO A 212 -18.47 -8.68 19.46
C PRO A 212 -18.32 -8.55 20.97
N LYS A 213 -18.28 -9.68 21.68
CA LYS A 213 -18.02 -9.69 23.12
C LYS A 213 -16.73 -8.94 23.49
N ARG A 214 -15.68 -9.14 22.68
CA ARG A 214 -14.37 -8.50 22.85
C ARG A 214 -13.70 -8.19 21.52
N LEU A 215 -12.72 -7.29 21.59
CA LEU A 215 -11.91 -6.83 20.47
C LEU A 215 -10.45 -6.79 20.88
N PHE A 216 -9.60 -7.48 20.12
CA PHE A 216 -8.15 -7.36 20.26
C PHE A 216 -7.60 -6.41 19.21
N VAL A 217 -6.62 -5.58 19.57
CA VAL A 217 -5.86 -4.74 18.64
C VAL A 217 -4.41 -5.14 18.76
N PHE A 218 -3.83 -5.74 17.72
CA PHE A 218 -2.55 -6.45 17.81
C PHE A 218 -1.55 -6.01 16.75
N GLY A 219 -0.32 -5.72 17.18
CA GLY A 219 0.80 -5.42 16.27
C GLY A 219 0.63 -4.11 15.50
N ILE A 220 -0.07 -3.13 16.09
CA ILE A 220 -0.26 -1.79 15.54
C ILE A 220 0.51 -0.80 16.41
N SER A 221 1.53 -0.16 15.84
CA SER A 221 2.42 0.77 16.57
C SER A 221 1.90 2.21 16.62
N SER A 222 0.93 2.55 15.77
CA SER A 222 0.28 3.87 15.75
C SER A 222 -1.14 3.77 15.21
N LEU A 223 -2.06 4.47 15.88
CA LEU A 223 -3.44 4.66 15.45
C LEU A 223 -3.74 6.15 15.34
N PRO A 224 -4.55 6.58 14.35
CA PRO A 224 -5.02 7.96 14.31
C PRO A 224 -5.82 8.32 15.58
N PRO A 225 -5.76 9.58 16.06
CA PRO A 225 -6.44 10.01 17.29
C PRO A 225 -7.92 9.61 17.33
N ARG A 226 -8.67 9.89 16.25
CA ARG A 226 -10.10 9.56 16.17
C ARG A 226 -10.41 8.06 16.23
N TYR A 227 -9.45 7.22 15.83
CA TYR A 227 -9.61 5.76 15.91
C TYR A 227 -9.49 5.33 17.38
N LEU A 228 -8.56 5.92 18.12
CA LEU A 228 -8.45 5.70 19.55
C LEU A 228 -9.68 6.20 20.31
N ASP A 229 -10.23 7.36 19.95
CA ASP A 229 -11.47 7.88 20.52
C ASP A 229 -12.65 6.91 20.29
N ALA A 230 -12.80 6.41 19.06
CA ALA A 230 -13.84 5.43 18.72
C ALA A 230 -13.66 4.10 19.46
N LEU A 231 -12.42 3.59 19.57
CA LEU A 231 -12.13 2.38 20.33
C LEU A 231 -12.37 2.55 21.82
N LYS A 232 -12.08 3.73 22.37
CA LYS A 232 -12.37 4.07 23.77
C LYS A 232 -13.89 4.11 24.01
N ALA A 233 -14.65 4.76 23.13
CA ALA A 233 -16.11 4.80 23.20
C ALA A 233 -16.71 3.39 23.09
N LEU A 234 -16.19 2.55 22.19
CA LEU A 234 -16.55 1.12 22.12
C LEU A 234 -16.20 0.38 23.42
N GLY A 235 -15.08 0.72 24.05
CA GLY A 235 -14.63 0.17 25.32
C GLY A 235 -15.58 0.42 26.50
N GLU A 236 -16.57 1.29 26.38
CA GLU A 236 -17.65 1.43 27.37
C GLU A 236 -18.69 0.30 27.29
N HIS A 237 -18.78 -0.38 26.14
CA HIS A 237 -19.80 -1.39 25.85
C HIS A 237 -19.23 -2.79 25.62
N ILE A 238 -17.99 -2.89 25.11
CA ILE A 238 -17.28 -4.16 24.86
C ILE A 238 -15.90 -4.16 25.52
N ASP A 239 -15.27 -5.33 25.62
CA ASP A 239 -13.90 -5.44 26.10
C ASP A 239 -12.89 -5.23 24.97
N VAL A 240 -12.21 -4.09 25.01
CA VAL A 240 -11.20 -3.71 24.03
C VAL A 240 -9.82 -3.88 24.66
N HIS A 241 -9.02 -4.77 24.08
CA HIS A 241 -7.66 -5.07 24.50
C HIS A 241 -6.66 -4.59 23.45
N LEU A 242 -5.98 -3.48 23.74
CA LEU A 242 -4.92 -2.93 22.89
C LEU A 242 -3.57 -3.54 23.29
N MET A 243 -3.03 -4.41 22.44
CA MET A 243 -1.74 -5.06 22.61
C MET A 243 -0.65 -4.20 21.98
N PHE A 244 -0.10 -3.26 22.76
CA PHE A 244 0.86 -2.28 22.29
C PHE A 244 2.31 -2.72 22.54
N THR A 245 3.04 -2.97 21.45
CA THR A 245 4.47 -3.27 21.50
C THR A 245 5.26 -1.98 21.73
N ASN A 246 5.66 -1.74 22.98
CA ASN A 246 6.37 -0.55 23.41
C ASN A 246 7.86 -0.86 23.58
N PRO A 247 8.78 -0.14 22.89
CA PRO A 247 10.21 -0.39 23.01
C PRO A 247 10.80 0.00 24.37
N CYS A 248 10.14 0.86 25.14
CA CYS A 248 10.63 1.39 26.41
C CYS A 248 9.59 1.25 27.52
N ARG A 249 10.02 0.92 28.74
CA ARG A 249 9.12 0.77 29.89
C ARG A 249 8.61 2.10 30.44
N PHE A 250 9.47 3.12 30.38
CA PHE A 250 9.15 4.46 30.83
C PHE A 250 8.39 5.25 29.76
N TYR A 251 7.78 6.35 30.17
CA TYR A 251 7.18 7.31 29.25
C TYR A 251 8.28 8.07 28.51
N TRP A 252 8.23 8.02 27.18
CA TRP A 252 9.18 8.69 26.27
C TRP A 252 8.45 9.54 25.22
N GLY A 253 7.18 9.85 25.48
CA GLY A 253 6.31 10.69 24.65
C GLY A 253 6.72 12.16 24.65
N GLU A 254 5.98 13.01 23.93
CA GLU A 254 6.21 14.46 23.99
C GLU A 254 5.85 14.99 25.40
N VAL A 255 6.67 15.88 25.94
CA VAL A 255 6.52 16.49 27.27
C VAL A 255 6.24 17.97 27.10
N ARG A 256 5.10 18.46 27.59
CA ARG A 256 4.64 19.84 27.32
C ARG A 256 4.52 20.73 28.56
N ASP A 257 4.06 20.20 29.71
CA ASP A 257 3.97 21.00 30.93
C ASP A 257 4.22 20.17 32.21
N ARG A 258 4.55 20.88 33.30
CA ARG A 258 4.82 20.29 34.62
C ARG A 258 3.56 19.66 35.25
N LYS A 259 2.37 20.15 34.91
CA LYS A 259 1.09 19.67 35.45
C LYS A 259 0.72 18.29 34.89
N TYR A 260 1.00 18.07 33.62
CA TYR A 260 0.81 16.85 32.87
C TYR A 260 1.83 15.81 33.31
N LEU A 261 3.11 16.17 33.49
CA LEU A 261 4.09 15.28 34.11
C LEU A 261 3.69 14.86 35.53
N ALA A 262 3.11 15.77 36.32
CA ALA A 262 2.58 15.41 37.64
C ALA A 262 1.38 14.45 37.55
N LYS A 263 0.51 14.58 36.53
CA LYS A 263 -0.57 13.62 36.25
C LYS A 263 0.00 12.25 35.88
N LEU A 264 1.01 12.20 35.02
CA LEU A 264 1.69 10.96 34.62
C LEU A 264 2.45 10.31 35.78
N ALA A 265 3.11 11.09 36.63
CA ALA A 265 3.79 10.57 37.82
C ALA A 265 2.82 9.94 38.83
N ALA A 266 1.61 10.50 38.92
CA ALA A 266 0.54 9.96 39.75
C ALA A 266 -0.14 8.73 39.12
N ALA A 267 -0.22 8.67 37.79
CA ALA A 267 -0.71 7.52 37.05
C ALA A 267 0.33 6.39 37.11
N LYS A 268 -0.02 5.27 37.75
CA LYS A 268 0.83 4.08 37.81
C LYS A 268 0.23 2.97 36.97
N ARG A 269 1.08 2.14 36.37
CA ARG A 269 0.66 0.95 35.61
C ARG A 269 0.61 -0.27 36.50
N LYS A 270 -0.29 -1.20 36.18
CA LYS A 270 -0.35 -2.51 36.83
C LYS A 270 0.74 -3.40 36.24
N GLN A 271 1.68 -3.84 37.05
CA GLN A 271 2.79 -4.66 36.60
C GLN A 271 2.43 -6.16 36.63
N LEU A 272 2.68 -6.85 35.53
CA LEU A 272 2.55 -8.30 35.43
C LEU A 272 3.94 -8.96 35.48
N ASN A 273 4.27 -9.55 36.63
CA ASN A 273 5.59 -10.13 36.90
C ASN A 273 5.76 -11.57 36.39
N ASP A 274 4.68 -12.34 36.24
CA ASP A 274 4.75 -13.75 35.85
C ASP A 274 3.55 -14.14 34.95
N LEU A 275 3.86 -14.51 33.71
CA LEU A 275 2.88 -14.97 32.70
C LEU A 275 2.42 -16.41 32.95
N ASP A 276 3.24 -17.24 33.60
CA ASP A 276 2.89 -18.63 33.92
C ASP A 276 1.96 -18.65 35.14
N ALA A 277 2.22 -17.82 36.15
CA ALA A 277 1.27 -17.60 37.25
C ALA A 277 -0.05 -16.99 36.75
N PHE A 278 -0.01 -16.16 35.70
CA PHE A 278 -1.21 -15.63 35.04
C PHE A 278 -2.06 -16.74 34.41
N ALA A 279 -1.43 -17.73 33.76
CA ALA A 279 -2.11 -18.86 33.13
C ALA A 279 -2.81 -19.81 34.12
N ASP A 280 -2.25 -20.00 35.33
CA ASP A 280 -2.76 -20.91 36.35
C ASP A 280 -3.84 -20.29 37.26
N SER A 281 -3.97 -18.96 37.28
CA SER A 281 -4.96 -18.27 38.12
C SER A 281 -6.36 -18.31 37.50
N GLN A 282 -7.26 -19.11 38.09
CA GLN A 282 -8.68 -19.21 37.68
C GLN A 282 -9.52 -17.95 37.95
N GLN A 283 -8.92 -16.91 38.51
CA GLN A 283 -9.59 -15.65 38.85
C GLN A 283 -8.64 -14.50 38.54
N TRP A 284 -9.12 -13.50 37.79
CA TRP A 284 -8.58 -12.12 37.77
C TRP A 284 -8.77 -11.42 39.14
N GLN A 285 -8.69 -12.17 40.24
CA GLN A 285 -8.88 -11.61 41.56
C GLN A 285 -7.69 -10.72 41.85
N GLU A 286 -7.96 -9.42 41.95
CA GLU A 286 -7.71 -8.55 43.12
C GLU A 286 -6.46 -8.89 43.98
N GLY A 287 -5.41 -9.40 43.37
CA GLY A 287 -4.08 -9.44 43.95
C GLY A 287 -3.55 -8.02 44.04
N GLU A 288 -2.67 -7.77 45.00
CA GLU A 288 -1.92 -6.52 45.10
C GLU A 288 -1.08 -6.36 43.82
N TRP A 289 -1.64 -5.69 42.82
CA TRP A 289 -0.90 -5.28 41.64
C TRP A 289 0.25 -4.40 42.12
N GLU A 290 1.48 -4.78 41.82
CA GLU A 290 2.59 -3.86 41.95
C GLU A 290 2.37 -2.72 40.96
N MET A 291 2.42 -1.50 41.49
CA MET A 291 2.14 -0.30 40.72
C MET A 291 3.46 0.30 40.26
N ALA A 292 3.77 0.15 38.98
CA ALA A 292 5.00 0.63 38.38
C ALA A 292 4.90 2.13 38.03
N PRO A 293 5.97 2.91 38.27
CA PRO A 293 6.04 4.30 37.87
C PRO A 293 6.18 4.42 36.35
N GLN A 294 5.47 5.37 35.75
CA GLN A 294 5.58 5.63 34.32
C GLN A 294 6.79 6.50 33.96
N LEU A 295 7.21 7.41 34.85
CA LEU A 295 8.37 8.28 34.61
C LEU A 295 9.66 7.64 35.13
N LYS A 296 10.77 7.92 34.43
CA LYS A 296 12.11 7.58 34.92
C LYS A 296 12.58 8.68 35.86
N GLY A 297 12.62 8.38 37.16
CA GLY A 297 12.97 9.37 38.20
C GLY A 297 11.83 10.33 38.53
N ASP A 298 12.16 11.49 39.09
CA ASP A 298 11.19 12.49 39.54
C ASP A 298 10.70 13.41 38.40
N VAL A 299 9.61 14.14 38.64
CA VAL A 299 9.06 15.11 37.68
C VAL A 299 10.13 16.08 37.19
N GLU A 300 10.95 16.64 38.08
CA GLU A 300 12.01 17.60 37.71
C GLU A 300 13.09 17.03 36.79
N ALA A 301 13.36 15.72 36.88
CA ALA A 301 14.31 15.05 35.99
C ALA A 301 13.76 14.86 34.57
N ASN A 302 12.45 15.04 34.39
CA ASN A 302 11.73 14.89 33.12
C ASN A 302 11.16 16.22 32.61
N VAL A 303 11.34 17.34 33.33
CA VAL A 303 10.97 18.67 32.83
C VAL A 303 12.04 19.09 31.82
N ASP A 304 11.60 19.36 30.60
CA ASP A 304 12.47 19.84 29.53
C ASP A 304 12.94 21.28 29.86
N ASP A 305 14.24 21.54 29.78
CA ASP A 305 14.79 22.89 29.92
C ASP A 305 14.38 23.71 28.69
N GLU A 306 14.00 25.00 28.86
CA GLU A 306 13.40 25.88 27.82
C GLU A 306 14.23 26.00 26.51
N LEU A 307 15.45 25.46 26.49
CA LEU A 307 16.41 25.50 25.40
C LEU A 307 16.41 24.25 24.50
N HIS A 308 15.63 23.21 24.78
CA HIS A 308 15.59 21.94 24.01
C HIS A 308 16.98 21.28 23.79
N LEU A 309 17.88 21.40 24.76
CA LEU A 309 19.26 20.88 24.68
C LEU A 309 19.43 19.52 25.38
N SER A 310 18.47 19.05 26.16
CA SER A 310 18.51 17.76 26.86
C SER A 310 17.72 16.72 26.09
N GLU A 311 18.41 15.74 25.51
CA GLU A 311 17.84 14.65 24.76
C GLU A 311 16.91 13.79 25.63
N VAL A 312 15.75 13.41 25.07
CA VAL A 312 14.96 12.25 25.53
C VAL A 312 15.94 11.09 25.70
N GLY A 313 16.09 10.58 26.92
CA GLY A 313 17.32 9.94 27.44
C GLY A 313 17.99 8.79 26.66
N ASN A 314 17.49 8.35 25.51
CA ASN A 314 18.21 7.50 24.54
C ASN A 314 18.13 8.11 23.13
N SER A 315 19.28 8.38 22.51
CA SER A 315 19.39 9.09 21.22
C SER A 315 18.77 8.35 20.03
N LEU A 316 18.84 7.01 20.01
CA LEU A 316 18.24 6.19 18.94
C LEU A 316 16.71 6.28 19.00
N LEU A 317 16.14 6.16 20.20
CA LEU A 317 14.70 6.28 20.39
C LEU A 317 14.21 7.70 20.08
N ALA A 318 14.99 8.73 20.44
CA ALA A 318 14.66 10.11 20.12
C ALA A 318 14.61 10.40 18.61
N SER A 319 15.56 9.85 17.85
CA SER A 319 15.68 10.10 16.41
C SER A 319 14.73 9.24 15.55
N MET A 320 14.59 7.96 15.89
CA MET A 320 13.83 6.97 15.10
C MET A 320 12.42 6.69 15.64
N GLY A 321 12.13 7.04 16.90
CA GLY A 321 10.88 6.69 17.58
C GLY A 321 9.71 7.66 17.37
N LYS A 322 9.83 8.67 16.51
CA LYS A 322 8.84 9.77 16.36
C LYS A 322 7.38 9.30 16.29
N LEU A 323 7.08 8.31 15.44
CA LEU A 323 5.72 7.78 15.29
C LEU A 323 5.19 7.09 16.56
N GLY A 324 6.04 6.35 17.27
CA GLY A 324 5.68 5.72 18.53
C GLY A 324 5.51 6.73 19.66
N ARG A 325 6.33 7.79 19.67
CA ARG A 325 6.25 8.90 20.62
C ARG A 325 4.89 9.60 20.55
N ASP A 326 4.44 9.92 19.33
CA ASP A 326 3.17 10.60 19.12
C ASP A 326 1.99 9.71 19.53
N ASN A 327 2.03 8.41 19.21
CA ASN A 327 1.00 7.45 19.63
C ASN A 327 0.99 7.26 21.16
N LEU A 328 2.15 7.17 21.81
CA LEU A 328 2.23 7.05 23.27
C LEU A 328 1.66 8.28 23.97
N TYR A 329 1.95 9.48 23.44
CA TYR A 329 1.34 10.71 23.91
C TYR A 329 -0.19 10.65 23.82
N LEU A 330 -0.74 10.26 22.66
CA LEU A 330 -2.20 10.10 22.50
C LEU A 330 -2.79 9.10 23.49
N LEU A 331 -2.17 7.92 23.65
CA LEU A 331 -2.64 6.89 24.59
C LEU A 331 -2.69 7.39 26.03
N SER A 332 -1.67 8.13 26.45
CA SER A 332 -1.61 8.66 27.82
C SER A 332 -2.64 9.77 28.13
N GLN A 333 -3.18 10.42 27.10
CA GLN A 333 -4.31 11.34 27.26
C GLN A 333 -5.62 10.60 27.49
N LEU A 334 -5.71 9.35 27.04
CA LEU A 334 -6.87 8.50 27.25
C LEU A 334 -6.82 7.95 28.67
N GLU A 335 -7.81 8.30 29.48
CA GLU A 335 -8.05 7.60 30.74
C GLU A 335 -8.41 6.14 30.43
N SER A 336 -7.45 5.24 30.63
CA SER A 336 -7.53 3.82 30.29
C SER A 336 -6.92 2.95 31.39
N ASN A 337 -7.25 1.65 31.38
CA ASN A 337 -6.61 0.69 32.28
C ASN A 337 -5.31 0.20 31.63
N GLU A 338 -4.15 0.59 32.17
CA GLU A 338 -2.84 0.21 31.63
C GLU A 338 -2.21 -0.93 32.42
N ILE A 339 -1.77 -1.97 31.71
CA ILE A 339 -1.05 -3.13 32.22
C ILE A 339 0.30 -3.20 31.51
N GLU A 340 1.37 -3.47 32.24
CA GLU A 340 2.70 -3.65 31.67
C GLU A 340 3.23 -5.07 31.90
N ALA A 341 3.90 -5.60 30.88
CA ALA A 341 4.51 -6.92 30.83
C ALA A 341 5.85 -6.82 30.07
N PHE A 342 6.74 -5.95 30.55
CA PHE A 342 8.08 -5.80 29.98
C PHE A 342 9.00 -6.93 30.45
N VAL A 343 9.81 -7.45 29.53
CA VAL A 343 10.82 -8.48 29.80
C VAL A 343 12.19 -7.85 29.79
N ASP A 344 12.97 -8.07 30.85
CA ASP A 344 14.35 -7.62 30.92
C ASP A 344 15.21 -8.29 29.83
N VAL A 345 16.13 -7.51 29.26
CA VAL A 345 17.04 -7.97 28.21
C VAL A 345 18.42 -8.17 28.80
N ASP A 346 19.01 -9.34 28.55
CA ASP A 346 20.38 -9.64 28.98
C ASP A 346 21.39 -8.80 28.19
N ARG A 347 22.34 -8.21 28.90
CA ARG A 347 23.38 -7.30 28.40
C ARG A 347 24.66 -8.04 27.96
N ALA A 348 24.58 -9.34 27.68
CA ALA A 348 25.72 -10.18 27.32
C ALA A 348 26.30 -9.88 25.91
N THR A 349 25.49 -9.35 24.99
CA THR A 349 25.90 -9.04 23.60
C THR A 349 25.77 -7.54 23.33
N LEU A 350 26.42 -7.06 22.27
CA LEU A 350 26.25 -5.70 21.76
C LEU A 350 24.79 -5.41 21.42
N LEU A 351 24.10 -6.34 20.74
CA LEU A 351 22.67 -6.20 20.47
C LEU A 351 21.85 -6.12 21.77
N GLY A 352 22.14 -6.98 22.75
CA GLY A 352 21.45 -6.99 24.05
C GLY A 352 21.65 -5.70 24.84
N ASN A 353 22.86 -5.12 24.81
CA ASN A 353 23.14 -3.82 25.41
C ASN A 353 22.29 -2.70 24.78
N LEU A 354 22.27 -2.62 23.45
CA LEU A 354 21.47 -1.61 22.75
C LEU A 354 19.96 -1.76 23.03
N GLN A 355 19.46 -2.99 23.04
CA GLN A 355 18.06 -3.28 23.35
C GLN A 355 17.71 -2.92 24.81
N ALA A 356 18.59 -3.23 25.76
CA ALA A 356 18.41 -2.87 27.16
C ALA A 356 18.48 -1.35 27.39
N ASP A 357 19.34 -0.64 26.65
CA ASP A 357 19.45 0.82 26.72
C ASP A 357 18.17 1.52 26.24
N ILE A 358 17.61 1.05 25.12
CA ILE A 358 16.31 1.53 24.62
C ILE A 358 15.20 1.21 25.64
N LEU A 359 15.18 -0.02 26.18
CA LEU A 359 14.16 -0.46 27.13
C LEU A 359 14.12 0.36 28.41
N ASN A 360 15.30 0.75 28.90
CA ASN A 360 15.47 1.46 30.17
C ASN A 360 15.67 2.97 30.00
N LEU A 361 15.60 3.50 28.77
CA LEU A 361 15.85 4.91 28.45
C LEU A 361 17.22 5.39 28.98
N GLU A 362 18.25 4.60 28.69
CA GLU A 362 19.64 4.86 29.10
C GLU A 362 20.49 5.27 27.89
N GLU A 363 21.47 6.15 28.14
CA GLU A 363 22.48 6.57 27.19
C GLU A 363 23.85 6.37 27.85
N HIS A 364 24.76 5.74 27.11
CA HIS A 364 26.12 5.46 27.57
C HIS A 364 27.15 6.37 26.88
N GLN A 365 26.73 7.19 25.91
CA GLN A 365 27.57 8.17 25.27
C GLN A 365 27.84 9.37 26.20
N ASP A 366 29.12 9.64 26.47
CA ASP A 366 29.56 10.85 27.15
C ASP A 366 30.70 11.51 26.36
N ASP A 367 30.33 12.48 25.53
CA ASP A 367 31.27 13.21 24.67
C ASP A 367 32.22 14.15 25.46
N THR A 368 31.99 14.31 26.77
CA THR A 368 32.88 15.10 27.63
C THR A 368 34.07 14.27 28.15
N LEU A 369 33.93 12.95 28.23
CA LEU A 369 34.94 12.02 28.73
C LEU A 369 35.76 11.38 27.60
N LEU A 370 36.42 12.20 26.78
CA LEU A 370 37.22 11.75 25.63
C LEU A 370 38.49 10.95 25.98
N LEU A 371 38.97 11.06 27.22
CA LEU A 371 40.26 10.49 27.65
C LEU A 371 40.16 9.06 28.24
N SER A 372 38.95 8.56 28.48
CA SER A 372 38.73 7.22 29.04
C SER A 372 37.54 6.53 28.38
N SER A 373 37.63 5.21 28.18
CA SER A 373 36.50 4.38 27.72
C SER A 373 35.83 3.61 28.86
N SER A 374 36.13 3.93 30.12
CA SER A 374 35.59 3.22 31.30
C SER A 374 34.07 3.38 31.49
N HIS A 375 33.47 4.41 30.89
CA HIS A 375 32.02 4.63 30.91
C HIS A 375 31.28 3.77 29.88
N LYS A 376 32.00 3.17 28.92
CA LYS A 376 31.41 2.38 27.84
C LYS A 376 31.22 0.94 28.28
N PRO A 377 30.13 0.27 27.85
CA PRO A 377 29.97 -1.16 28.07
C PRO A 377 31.09 -1.94 27.37
N ALA A 378 31.65 -2.95 28.05
CA ALA A 378 32.65 -3.83 27.49
C ALA A 378 32.00 -4.90 26.60
N ILE A 379 32.55 -5.13 25.41
CA ILE A 379 32.02 -6.08 24.43
C ILE A 379 33.09 -7.14 24.13
N VAL A 380 32.66 -8.38 23.90
CA VAL A 380 33.53 -9.49 23.52
C VAL A 380 33.95 -9.36 22.05
N ALA A 381 35.23 -9.60 21.74
CA ALA A 381 35.77 -9.42 20.39
C ALA A 381 35.13 -10.31 19.31
N ASP A 382 34.61 -11.48 19.71
CA ASP A 382 33.96 -12.45 18.81
C ASP A 382 32.43 -12.28 18.74
N ASP A 383 31.88 -11.19 19.27
CA ASP A 383 30.45 -10.92 19.20
C ASP A 383 30.01 -10.58 17.78
N THR A 384 29.13 -11.42 17.22
CA THR A 384 28.55 -11.24 15.88
C THR A 384 27.06 -10.91 15.90
N SER A 385 26.50 -10.50 17.04
CA SER A 385 25.07 -10.17 17.20
C SER A 385 24.64 -8.97 16.37
N LEU A 386 25.54 -8.00 16.15
CA LEU A 386 25.37 -6.88 15.24
C LEU A 386 26.61 -6.79 14.35
N SER A 387 26.43 -6.87 13.04
CA SER A 387 27.53 -6.81 12.07
C SER A 387 27.18 -5.91 10.89
N VAL A 388 28.20 -5.25 10.33
CA VAL A 388 28.07 -4.36 9.18
C VAL A 388 28.92 -4.91 8.05
N HIS A 389 28.30 -5.12 6.89
CA HIS A 389 28.94 -5.70 5.71
C HIS A 389 28.95 -4.69 4.57
N VAL A 390 30.12 -4.39 4.01
CA VAL A 390 30.25 -3.48 2.86
C VAL A 390 30.53 -4.30 1.60
N CYS A 391 29.61 -4.22 0.64
CA CYS A 391 29.65 -5.00 -0.60
C CYS A 391 29.71 -4.09 -1.83
N HIS A 392 30.19 -4.64 -2.96
CA HIS A 392 30.42 -3.87 -4.19
C HIS A 392 29.20 -3.84 -5.14
N SER A 393 28.23 -4.75 -4.95
CA SER A 393 27.01 -4.85 -5.76
C SER A 393 25.94 -5.67 -5.03
N PRO A 394 24.65 -5.55 -5.42
CA PRO A 394 23.58 -6.38 -4.88
C PRO A 394 23.84 -7.88 -5.01
N MET A 395 24.44 -8.32 -6.13
CA MET A 395 24.81 -9.72 -6.34
C MET A 395 25.82 -10.18 -5.27
N ARG A 396 26.87 -9.38 -5.05
CA ARG A 396 27.90 -9.72 -4.06
C ARG A 396 27.38 -9.67 -2.64
N GLU A 397 26.48 -8.74 -2.34
CA GLU A 397 25.83 -8.63 -1.04
C GLU A 397 24.99 -9.85 -0.70
N VAL A 398 24.21 -10.35 -1.66
CA VAL A 398 23.40 -11.57 -1.50
C VAL A 398 24.29 -12.81 -1.36
N GLU A 399 25.41 -12.91 -2.09
CA GLU A 399 26.40 -13.98 -1.89
C GLU A 399 26.98 -13.97 -0.47
N VAL A 400 27.41 -12.81 0.01
CA VAL A 400 27.98 -12.64 1.36
C VAL A 400 26.92 -12.98 2.41
N LEU A 401 25.69 -12.53 2.22
CA LEU A 401 24.56 -12.90 3.08
C LEU A 401 24.37 -14.42 3.13
N HIS A 402 24.32 -15.07 1.97
CA HIS A 402 24.13 -16.52 1.88
C HIS A 402 25.23 -17.30 2.64
N ASP A 403 26.51 -16.92 2.46
CA ASP A 403 27.63 -17.54 3.16
C ASP A 403 27.55 -17.30 4.69
N ASN A 404 27.14 -16.09 5.11
CA ASN A 404 26.93 -15.78 6.53
C ASN A 404 25.78 -16.61 7.13
N LEU A 405 24.68 -16.79 6.40
CA LEU A 405 23.56 -17.61 6.87
C LEU A 405 23.95 -19.08 7.02
N LEU A 406 24.71 -19.64 6.07
CA LEU A 406 25.26 -20.99 6.21
C LEU A 406 26.13 -21.11 7.45
N ALA A 407 27.03 -20.15 7.69
CA ALA A 407 27.87 -20.14 8.89
C ALA A 407 27.04 -20.03 10.18
N MET A 408 25.91 -19.32 10.16
CA MET A 408 24.99 -19.24 11.30
C MET A 408 24.27 -20.58 11.55
N PHE A 409 23.79 -21.25 10.50
CA PHE A 409 23.17 -22.58 10.62
C PHE A 409 24.16 -23.65 11.11
N ASP A 410 25.41 -23.59 10.65
CA ASP A 410 26.47 -24.52 11.11
C ASP A 410 26.82 -24.31 12.59
N ARG A 411 26.78 -23.06 13.07
CA ARG A 411 27.09 -22.72 14.48
C ARG A 411 25.95 -23.04 15.43
N ASN A 412 24.70 -22.86 15.00
CA ASN A 412 23.51 -23.06 15.83
C ASN A 412 22.49 -23.98 15.14
N PRO A 413 22.46 -25.28 15.53
CA PRO A 413 21.52 -26.26 14.96
C PRO A 413 20.03 -25.96 15.22
N ASP A 414 19.72 -25.15 16.23
CA ASP A 414 18.33 -24.80 16.57
C ASP A 414 17.78 -23.68 15.68
N LEU A 415 18.65 -22.93 15.00
CA LEU A 415 18.25 -21.85 14.09
C LEU A 415 17.66 -22.44 12.81
N LYS A 416 16.39 -22.12 12.53
CA LYS A 416 15.71 -22.58 11.31
C LYS A 416 15.61 -21.43 10.31
N PRO A 417 15.55 -21.71 9.00
CA PRO A 417 15.38 -20.66 7.98
C PRO A 417 14.15 -19.76 8.20
N ARG A 418 13.09 -20.28 8.83
CA ARG A 418 11.87 -19.52 9.15
C ARG A 418 12.08 -18.45 10.23
N ASP A 419 13.16 -18.53 11.00
CA ASP A 419 13.49 -17.58 12.07
C ASP A 419 14.28 -16.37 11.52
N ILE A 420 14.57 -16.36 10.21
CA ILE A 420 15.38 -15.35 9.53
C ILE A 420 14.52 -14.50 8.62
N ILE A 421 14.64 -13.18 8.76
CA ILE A 421 14.02 -12.20 7.86
C ILE A 421 15.10 -11.36 7.19
N VAL A 422 14.97 -11.18 5.87
CA VAL A 422 15.85 -10.32 5.07
C VAL A 422 14.99 -9.21 4.48
N MET A 423 15.31 -7.96 4.82
CA MET A 423 14.58 -6.78 4.36
C MET A 423 15.48 -5.93 3.47
N VAL A 424 14.92 -5.46 2.35
CA VAL A 424 15.59 -4.57 1.39
C VAL A 424 14.66 -3.41 1.03
N ALA A 425 15.22 -2.26 0.66
CA ALA A 425 14.42 -1.09 0.30
C ALA A 425 13.59 -1.28 -0.98
N ASP A 426 14.13 -1.98 -1.99
CA ASP A 426 13.41 -2.36 -3.21
C ASP A 426 13.68 -3.84 -3.53
N ILE A 427 12.68 -4.68 -3.25
CA ILE A 427 12.77 -6.12 -3.51
C ILE A 427 12.87 -6.44 -5.00
N ASN A 428 12.38 -5.56 -5.88
CA ASN A 428 12.43 -5.79 -7.31
C ASN A 428 13.85 -5.68 -7.87
N ALA A 429 14.69 -4.83 -7.28
CA ALA A 429 16.10 -4.69 -7.64
C ALA A 429 16.93 -5.91 -7.20
N TYR A 430 16.59 -6.52 -6.05
CA TYR A 430 17.34 -7.66 -5.48
C TYR A 430 16.84 -9.02 -5.96
N SER A 431 15.58 -9.15 -6.39
CA SER A 431 14.97 -10.44 -6.72
C SER A 431 15.79 -11.29 -7.73
N PRO A 432 16.37 -10.75 -8.81
CA PRO A 432 17.22 -11.53 -9.71
C PRO A 432 18.48 -12.07 -9.03
N ALA A 433 19.12 -11.27 -8.16
CA ALA A 433 20.32 -11.68 -7.42
C ALA A 433 19.98 -12.77 -6.39
N ILE A 434 18.87 -12.63 -5.65
CA ILE A 434 18.39 -13.63 -4.70
C ILE A 434 18.13 -14.96 -5.42
N GLN A 435 17.42 -14.94 -6.55
CA GLN A 435 17.16 -16.15 -7.34
C GLN A 435 18.45 -16.78 -7.88
N ALA A 436 19.41 -15.97 -8.34
CA ALA A 436 20.66 -16.47 -8.88
C ALA A 436 21.55 -17.13 -7.83
N VAL A 437 21.59 -16.60 -6.60
CA VAL A 437 22.42 -17.13 -5.50
C VAL A 437 21.72 -18.28 -4.78
N PHE A 438 20.51 -18.05 -4.25
CA PHE A 438 19.78 -19.05 -3.46
C PHE A 438 19.13 -20.13 -4.34
N GLY A 439 18.65 -19.77 -5.54
CA GLY A 439 17.94 -20.70 -6.43
C GLY A 439 18.86 -21.69 -7.15
N ASN A 440 20.12 -21.32 -7.40
CA ASN A 440 21.12 -22.20 -8.02
C ASN A 440 21.98 -22.97 -7.00
N ALA A 441 21.82 -22.70 -5.70
CA ALA A 441 22.49 -23.46 -4.65
C ALA A 441 21.99 -24.91 -4.66
N SER A 442 22.91 -25.87 -4.57
CA SER A 442 22.58 -27.30 -4.59
C SER A 442 23.20 -28.03 -3.40
N GLY A 443 22.58 -29.16 -3.03
CA GLY A 443 23.04 -30.02 -1.94
C GLY A 443 23.03 -29.31 -0.58
N GLU A 444 24.13 -29.41 0.15
CA GLU A 444 24.29 -28.89 1.52
C GLU A 444 24.27 -27.36 1.62
N ARG A 445 24.40 -26.65 0.49
CA ARG A 445 24.36 -25.18 0.45
C ARG A 445 22.96 -24.62 0.22
N TYR A 446 21.97 -25.47 -0.03
CA TYR A 446 20.62 -25.00 -0.34
C TYR A 446 19.89 -24.53 0.92
N ILE A 447 19.51 -23.25 0.94
CA ILE A 447 18.66 -22.66 1.98
C ILE A 447 17.29 -22.37 1.36
N PRO A 448 16.18 -22.95 1.90
CA PRO A 448 14.84 -22.62 1.45
C PRO A 448 14.53 -21.13 1.66
N PHE A 449 13.97 -20.48 0.65
CA PHE A 449 13.62 -19.06 0.70
C PHE A 449 12.29 -18.78 -0.02
N SER A 450 11.64 -17.68 0.36
CA SER A 450 10.47 -17.13 -0.30
C SER A 450 10.61 -15.61 -0.40
N ILE A 451 10.30 -15.05 -1.58
CA ILE A 451 10.32 -13.61 -1.79
C ILE A 451 8.89 -13.08 -1.67
N SER A 452 8.67 -12.11 -0.79
CA SER A 452 7.40 -11.41 -0.59
C SER A 452 7.45 -10.00 -1.21
N ASP A 453 6.28 -9.34 -1.31
CA ASP A 453 6.14 -7.92 -1.70
C ASP A 453 6.59 -7.53 -3.12
N ARG A 454 6.59 -8.49 -4.07
CA ARG A 454 6.83 -8.17 -5.49
C ARG A 454 5.62 -7.48 -6.11
N THR A 455 5.87 -6.51 -6.99
CA THR A 455 4.78 -5.85 -7.73
C THR A 455 4.15 -6.82 -8.73
N ALA A 456 2.81 -6.80 -8.83
CA ALA A 456 2.05 -7.71 -9.68
C ALA A 456 2.52 -7.68 -11.15
N ASP A 457 2.90 -6.50 -11.65
CA ASP A 457 3.35 -6.29 -13.04
C ASP A 457 4.63 -7.06 -13.39
N LYS A 458 5.52 -7.31 -12.41
CA LYS A 458 6.75 -8.10 -12.62
C LYS A 458 6.57 -9.59 -12.35
N GLU A 459 5.49 -10.00 -11.66
CA GLU A 459 5.21 -11.41 -11.37
C GLU A 459 4.57 -12.14 -12.55
N SER A 460 3.81 -11.44 -13.41
CA SER A 460 2.96 -12.06 -14.42
C SER A 460 3.18 -11.44 -15.81
N PRO A 461 3.84 -12.15 -16.75
CA PRO A 461 3.96 -11.72 -18.15
C PRO A 461 2.60 -11.38 -18.79
N LEU A 462 1.54 -12.03 -18.33
CA LEU A 462 0.17 -11.77 -18.75
C LEU A 462 -0.31 -10.33 -18.47
N LEU A 463 0.09 -9.75 -17.34
CA LEU A 463 -0.30 -8.39 -16.97
C LEU A 463 0.41 -7.35 -17.84
N ASN A 464 1.69 -7.58 -18.15
CA ASN A 464 2.41 -6.74 -19.10
C ASN A 464 1.79 -6.80 -20.50
N ALA A 465 1.44 -8.00 -20.96
CA ALA A 465 0.75 -8.18 -22.23
C ALA A 465 -0.60 -7.46 -22.26
N PHE A 466 -1.39 -7.55 -21.17
CA PHE A 466 -2.65 -6.82 -21.04
C PHE A 466 -2.45 -5.30 -21.09
N ASN A 467 -1.46 -4.76 -20.38
CA ASN A 467 -1.14 -3.33 -20.42
C ASN A 467 -0.68 -2.88 -21.82
N GLN A 468 0.09 -3.71 -22.54
CA GLN A 468 0.47 -3.44 -23.93
C GLN A 468 -0.75 -3.48 -24.88
N LEU A 469 -1.66 -4.45 -24.72
CA LEU A 469 -2.92 -4.53 -25.48
C LEU A 469 -3.81 -3.32 -25.25
N LEU A 470 -3.82 -2.83 -24.02
CA LEU A 470 -4.45 -1.58 -23.68
C LEU A 470 -3.77 -0.44 -24.46
N GLN A 471 -2.45 -0.33 -24.47
CA GLN A 471 -1.76 0.77 -25.19
C GLN A 471 -1.74 0.66 -26.73
N LEU A 472 -2.51 -0.25 -27.35
CA LEU A 472 -2.52 -0.47 -28.81
C LEU A 472 -2.69 0.79 -29.68
N PRO A 473 -3.56 1.76 -29.35
CA PRO A 473 -3.69 2.98 -30.14
C PRO A 473 -2.39 3.78 -30.25
N ASP A 474 -1.55 3.74 -29.21
CA ASP A 474 -0.34 4.54 -29.10
C ASP A 474 0.90 3.80 -29.67
N LEU A 475 0.81 2.47 -29.80
CA LEU A 475 1.88 1.65 -30.36
C LEU A 475 2.04 1.92 -31.86
N ARG A 476 3.29 1.88 -32.33
CA ARG A 476 3.60 1.88 -33.77
C ARG A 476 3.35 0.51 -34.40
N CYS A 477 3.09 -0.51 -33.58
CA CYS A 477 2.93 -1.89 -33.97
C CYS A 477 4.13 -2.36 -34.81
N THR A 478 5.33 -2.11 -34.31
CA THR A 478 6.56 -2.66 -34.91
C THR A 478 6.53 -4.18 -34.89
N SER A 479 7.32 -4.80 -35.76
CA SER A 479 7.47 -6.25 -35.80
C SER A 479 7.81 -6.84 -34.43
N SER A 480 8.74 -6.23 -33.70
CA SER A 480 9.14 -6.66 -32.35
C SER A 480 8.01 -6.55 -31.32
N GLU A 481 7.31 -5.42 -31.26
CA GLU A 481 6.23 -5.19 -30.27
C GLU A 481 5.09 -6.22 -30.41
N VAL A 482 4.68 -6.48 -31.65
CA VAL A 482 3.57 -7.41 -31.92
C VAL A 482 4.01 -8.87 -31.74
N LEU A 483 5.26 -9.20 -32.06
CA LEU A 483 5.81 -10.54 -31.79
C LEU A 483 6.00 -10.79 -30.29
N GLU A 484 6.40 -9.78 -29.50
CA GLU A 484 6.49 -9.86 -28.03
C GLU A 484 5.12 -10.15 -27.40
N LEU A 485 4.06 -9.47 -27.87
CA LEU A 485 2.69 -9.78 -27.47
C LEU A 485 2.30 -11.22 -27.82
N LEU A 486 2.66 -11.68 -29.02
CA LEU A 486 2.32 -13.01 -29.49
C LEU A 486 3.09 -14.10 -28.73
N GLU A 487 4.34 -13.84 -28.30
CA GLU A 487 5.21 -14.78 -27.58
C GLU A 487 4.65 -15.22 -26.22
N VAL A 488 3.70 -14.47 -25.67
CA VAL A 488 3.07 -14.79 -24.37
C VAL A 488 2.32 -16.12 -24.49
N PRO A 489 2.65 -17.17 -23.70
CA PRO A 489 2.07 -18.51 -23.87
C PRO A 489 0.54 -18.55 -23.82
N ALA A 490 -0.08 -17.68 -23.02
CA ALA A 490 -1.53 -17.54 -22.95
C ALA A 490 -2.14 -17.06 -24.27
N ILE A 491 -1.49 -16.10 -24.94
CA ILE A 491 -1.93 -15.55 -26.22
C ILE A 491 -1.69 -16.57 -27.33
N MET A 492 -0.51 -17.20 -27.39
CA MET A 492 -0.25 -18.31 -28.32
C MET A 492 -1.33 -19.38 -28.24
N ALA A 493 -1.65 -19.84 -27.03
CA ALA A 493 -2.69 -20.84 -26.82
C ALA A 493 -4.09 -20.36 -27.25
N ARG A 494 -4.39 -19.05 -27.14
CA ARG A 494 -5.68 -18.49 -27.59
C ARG A 494 -5.84 -18.53 -29.11
N PHE A 495 -4.76 -18.33 -29.85
CA PHE A 495 -4.74 -18.35 -31.32
C PHE A 495 -4.30 -19.71 -31.88
N ASP A 496 -4.22 -20.75 -31.05
CA ASP A 496 -3.80 -22.11 -31.41
C ASP A 496 -2.40 -22.15 -32.07
N ILE A 497 -1.49 -21.29 -31.64
CA ILE A 497 -0.12 -21.21 -32.16
C ILE A 497 0.81 -22.01 -31.25
N SER A 498 1.55 -22.95 -31.83
CA SER A 498 2.63 -23.67 -31.15
C SER A 498 3.96 -22.89 -31.15
N GLU A 499 4.89 -23.23 -30.25
CA GLU A 499 6.24 -22.61 -30.25
C GLU A 499 7.00 -22.81 -31.57
N HIS A 500 6.76 -23.95 -32.25
CA HIS A 500 7.34 -24.21 -33.57
C HIS A 500 6.75 -23.29 -34.64
N GLU A 501 5.43 -23.14 -34.66
CA GLU A 501 4.75 -22.19 -35.55
C GLU A 501 5.17 -20.75 -35.27
N PHE A 502 5.34 -20.36 -34.01
CA PHE A 502 5.83 -19.03 -33.65
C PHE A 502 7.23 -18.75 -34.21
N SER A 503 8.14 -19.73 -34.12
CA SER A 503 9.48 -19.62 -34.71
C SER A 503 9.44 -19.41 -36.23
N LEU A 504 8.52 -20.10 -36.91
CA LEU A 504 8.28 -19.96 -38.35
C LEU A 504 7.69 -18.59 -38.70
N LEU A 505 6.68 -18.14 -37.94
CA LEU A 505 6.08 -16.82 -38.10
C LEU A 505 7.11 -15.70 -37.96
N ARG A 506 8.04 -15.81 -37.01
CA ARG A 506 9.13 -14.83 -36.83
C ARG A 506 10.01 -14.72 -38.08
N ALA A 507 10.40 -15.85 -38.67
CA ALA A 507 11.18 -15.86 -39.91
C ALA A 507 10.37 -15.24 -41.07
N TRP A 508 9.10 -15.60 -41.21
CA TRP A 508 8.23 -15.07 -42.26
C TRP A 508 7.97 -13.57 -42.14
N VAL A 509 7.81 -13.04 -40.92
CA VAL A 509 7.66 -11.59 -40.68
C VAL A 509 8.89 -10.83 -41.19
N GLU A 510 10.09 -11.38 -40.95
CA GLU A 510 11.34 -10.78 -41.44
C GLU A 510 11.48 -10.90 -42.96
N GLU A 511 11.23 -12.08 -43.54
CA GLU A 511 11.34 -12.32 -44.98
C GLU A 511 10.29 -11.57 -45.81
N ALA A 512 9.04 -11.48 -45.30
CA ALA A 512 7.97 -10.69 -45.90
C ALA A 512 8.17 -9.17 -45.75
N GLN A 513 9.26 -8.75 -45.07
CA GLN A 513 9.62 -7.35 -44.81
C GLN A 513 8.55 -6.58 -44.03
N ILE A 514 7.86 -7.24 -43.10
CA ILE A 514 6.97 -6.54 -42.16
C ILE A 514 7.83 -5.78 -41.16
N ARG A 515 7.66 -4.46 -41.07
CA ARG A 515 8.47 -3.59 -40.22
C ARG A 515 7.65 -2.93 -39.13
N TRP A 516 6.57 -2.23 -39.50
CA TRP A 516 5.73 -1.48 -38.57
C TRP A 516 4.40 -1.08 -39.21
N GLY A 517 3.44 -0.69 -38.38
CA GLY A 517 2.13 -0.24 -38.82
C GLY A 517 1.18 -1.39 -39.11
N ILE A 518 -0.06 -1.29 -38.65
CA ILE A 518 -1.07 -2.31 -38.89
C ILE A 518 -1.55 -2.23 -40.34
N ASP A 519 -1.83 -1.02 -40.82
CA ASP A 519 -2.36 -0.71 -42.14
C ASP A 519 -1.74 0.57 -42.72
N ASN A 520 -2.20 0.97 -43.91
CA ASN A 520 -1.73 2.17 -44.62
C ASN A 520 -2.07 3.50 -43.92
N GLN A 521 -3.11 3.51 -43.07
CA GLN A 521 -3.56 4.68 -42.31
C GLN A 521 -2.76 4.88 -41.03
N THR A 522 -2.12 3.83 -40.51
CA THR A 522 -1.30 3.89 -39.29
C THR A 522 -0.23 4.98 -39.38
N ALA A 523 0.35 5.23 -40.57
CA ALA A 523 1.33 6.29 -40.76
C ALA A 523 0.75 7.71 -40.54
N SER A 524 -0.48 7.95 -41.00
CA SER A 524 -1.18 9.23 -40.85
C SER A 524 -1.48 9.56 -39.39
N GLU A 525 -1.75 8.54 -38.56
CA GLU A 525 -1.90 8.71 -37.10
C GLU A 525 -0.63 9.30 -36.46
N PHE A 526 0.53 9.06 -37.10
CA PHE A 526 1.83 9.59 -36.66
C PHE A 526 2.31 10.81 -37.46
N ASP A 527 1.42 11.55 -38.13
CA ASP A 527 1.76 12.71 -38.98
C ASP A 527 2.80 12.38 -40.07
N LEU A 528 2.82 11.13 -40.53
CA LEU A 528 3.66 10.67 -41.63
C LEU A 528 2.82 10.47 -42.89
N PRO A 529 3.43 10.54 -44.09
CA PRO A 529 2.72 10.25 -45.33
C PRO A 529 2.17 8.82 -45.34
N GLU A 530 0.97 8.64 -45.91
CA GLU A 530 0.38 7.32 -46.10
C GLU A 530 1.31 6.41 -46.90
N PHE A 531 1.57 5.24 -46.35
CA PHE A 531 2.48 4.26 -46.94
C PHE A 531 2.07 2.86 -46.49
N GLY A 532 1.56 2.05 -47.43
CA GLY A 532 1.06 0.69 -47.12
C GLY A 532 2.14 -0.39 -47.10
N GLN A 533 3.26 -0.21 -47.79
CA GLN A 533 4.31 -1.24 -47.87
C GLN A 533 4.99 -1.43 -46.52
N ASN A 534 5.42 -2.66 -46.23
CA ASN A 534 6.05 -3.09 -44.99
C ASN A 534 5.15 -3.01 -43.73
N SER A 535 3.84 -2.78 -43.91
CA SER A 535 2.83 -2.94 -42.85
C SER A 535 2.48 -4.40 -42.60
N TRP A 536 1.83 -4.67 -41.47
CA TRP A 536 1.32 -6.00 -41.14
C TRP A 536 0.29 -6.49 -42.16
N MET A 537 -0.69 -5.66 -42.53
CA MET A 537 -1.71 -6.03 -43.51
C MET A 537 -1.09 -6.29 -44.90
N PHE A 538 -0.07 -5.53 -45.29
CA PHE A 538 0.67 -5.76 -46.53
C PHE A 538 1.41 -7.11 -46.52
N GLY A 539 2.17 -7.39 -45.46
CA GLY A 539 2.92 -8.65 -45.35
C GLY A 539 2.00 -9.87 -45.25
N ILE A 540 0.90 -9.78 -44.50
CA ILE A 540 -0.13 -10.83 -44.45
C ILE A 540 -0.76 -11.04 -45.83
N SER A 541 -1.07 -9.96 -46.56
CA SER A 541 -1.60 -10.08 -47.93
C SER A 541 -0.63 -10.82 -48.86
N ARG A 542 0.68 -10.56 -48.73
CA ARG A 542 1.73 -11.28 -49.48
C ARG A 542 1.80 -12.76 -49.10
N MET A 543 1.71 -13.08 -47.81
CA MET A 543 1.66 -14.46 -47.30
C MET A 543 0.43 -15.20 -47.85
N LEU A 544 -0.77 -14.63 -47.67
CA LEU A 544 -2.01 -15.25 -48.15
C LEU A 544 -2.06 -15.36 -49.69
N ALA A 545 -1.49 -14.41 -50.41
CA ALA A 545 -1.35 -14.50 -51.87
C ALA A 545 -0.38 -15.61 -52.30
N GLY A 546 0.72 -15.82 -51.57
CA GLY A 546 1.71 -16.87 -51.81
C GLY A 546 1.16 -18.29 -51.65
N TYR A 547 0.11 -18.45 -50.86
CA TYR A 547 -0.65 -19.69 -50.77
C TYR A 547 -1.43 -19.99 -52.07
N ALA A 548 -2.05 -18.98 -52.67
CA ALA A 548 -2.94 -19.16 -53.83
C ALA A 548 -2.21 -19.08 -55.18
N VAL A 549 -1.10 -18.34 -55.24
CA VAL A 549 -0.42 -17.98 -56.48
C VAL A 549 1.10 -18.07 -56.30
N SER A 550 1.79 -18.73 -57.23
CA SER A 550 3.26 -18.77 -57.27
C SER A 550 3.86 -17.42 -57.65
N GLU A 551 5.07 -17.13 -57.18
CA GLU A 551 5.85 -15.92 -57.48
C GLU A 551 6.07 -15.71 -58.99
N GLN A 552 6.07 -16.80 -59.77
CA GLN A 552 6.14 -16.77 -61.24
C GLN A 552 4.98 -16.03 -61.91
N ALA A 553 3.85 -15.82 -61.22
CA ALA A 553 2.74 -15.02 -61.71
C ALA A 553 3.05 -13.51 -61.72
N GLY A 554 4.16 -13.10 -61.10
CA GLY A 554 4.58 -11.71 -61.00
C GLY A 554 3.78 -10.94 -59.96
N LEU A 555 3.60 -9.64 -60.19
CA LEU A 555 2.88 -8.75 -59.30
C LEU A 555 1.37 -8.96 -59.42
N LEU A 556 0.70 -9.15 -58.29
CA LEU A 556 -0.75 -9.20 -58.18
C LEU A 556 -1.28 -7.82 -57.79
N MET A 557 -2.40 -7.43 -58.40
CA MET A 557 -3.16 -6.27 -57.97
C MET A 557 -4.18 -6.71 -56.92
N VAL A 558 -4.02 -6.24 -55.69
CA VAL A 558 -4.99 -6.44 -54.60
C VAL A 558 -5.48 -5.07 -54.18
N GLY A 559 -6.69 -4.71 -54.62
CA GLY A 559 -7.20 -3.35 -54.49
C GLY A 559 -6.41 -2.36 -55.35
N GLU A 560 -5.88 -1.32 -54.72
CA GLU A 560 -5.03 -0.30 -55.36
C GLU A 560 -3.52 -0.60 -55.23
N GLU A 561 -3.15 -1.62 -54.46
CA GLU A 561 -1.75 -1.97 -54.20
C GLU A 561 -1.27 -3.14 -55.06
N SER A 562 0.00 -3.06 -55.44
CA SER A 562 0.70 -4.12 -56.17
C SER A 562 1.53 -4.94 -55.19
N ILE A 563 1.19 -6.21 -55.02
CA ILE A 563 1.84 -7.12 -54.06
C ILE A 563 2.57 -8.25 -54.79
N SER A 564 3.69 -8.69 -54.24
CA SER A 564 4.43 -9.87 -54.70
C SER A 564 4.12 -11.05 -53.74
N PRO A 565 3.60 -12.18 -54.26
CA PRO A 565 3.31 -13.37 -53.44
C PRO A 565 4.54 -13.89 -52.70
N TYR A 566 4.35 -14.40 -51.48
CA TYR A 566 5.44 -14.96 -50.66
C TYR A 566 5.31 -16.49 -50.52
N GLU A 567 6.13 -17.25 -51.26
CA GLU A 567 5.94 -18.69 -51.48
C GLU A 567 6.17 -19.60 -50.27
N GLN A 568 6.85 -19.13 -49.20
CA GLN A 568 7.17 -19.98 -48.04
C GLN A 568 5.92 -20.41 -47.23
N THR A 569 4.75 -19.90 -47.58
CA THR A 569 3.47 -20.16 -46.89
C THR A 569 2.61 -21.23 -47.59
N GLN A 570 3.17 -22.01 -48.50
CA GLN A 570 2.44 -23.06 -49.23
C GLN A 570 2.18 -24.33 -48.40
N GLY A 571 1.16 -25.10 -48.81
CA GLY A 571 0.84 -26.40 -48.20
C GLY A 571 0.21 -26.31 -46.82
N MET A 572 0.55 -27.24 -45.92
CA MET A 572 -0.01 -27.30 -44.56
C MET A 572 0.39 -26.09 -43.68
N GLN A 573 1.47 -25.40 -44.02
CA GLN A 573 1.96 -24.23 -43.28
C GLN A 573 1.08 -22.98 -43.49
N ALA A 574 0.21 -22.97 -44.51
CA ALA A 574 -0.73 -21.88 -44.76
C ALA A 574 -1.69 -21.62 -43.59
N GLU A 575 -2.04 -22.67 -42.84
CA GLU A 575 -2.87 -22.57 -41.63
C GLU A 575 -2.23 -21.63 -40.60
N THR A 576 -0.91 -21.72 -40.42
CA THR A 576 -0.14 -20.87 -39.51
C THR A 576 -0.19 -19.40 -39.92
N ALA A 577 -0.13 -19.10 -41.23
CA ALA A 577 -0.32 -17.74 -41.73
C ALA A 577 -1.76 -17.22 -41.47
N GLY A 578 -2.76 -18.10 -41.55
CA GLY A 578 -4.15 -17.80 -41.18
C GLY A 578 -4.31 -17.46 -39.69
N LYS A 579 -3.66 -18.21 -38.80
CA LYS A 579 -3.63 -17.93 -37.35
C LYS A 579 -3.03 -16.56 -37.05
N LEU A 580 -1.90 -16.21 -37.70
CA LEU A 580 -1.30 -14.88 -37.59
C LEU A 580 -2.24 -13.79 -38.12
N ALA A 581 -2.88 -14.01 -39.27
CA ALA A 581 -3.83 -13.06 -39.84
C ALA A 581 -5.00 -12.78 -38.88
N GLN A 582 -5.55 -13.82 -38.24
CA GLN A 582 -6.60 -13.67 -37.24
C GLN A 582 -6.13 -12.85 -36.02
N PHE A 583 -4.91 -13.07 -35.55
CA PHE A 583 -4.31 -12.30 -34.47
C PHE A 583 -4.19 -10.81 -34.82
N ILE A 584 -3.63 -10.50 -36.00
CA ILE A 584 -3.47 -9.11 -36.46
C ILE A 584 -4.83 -8.44 -36.71
N ASP A 585 -5.82 -9.14 -37.27
CA ASP A 585 -7.17 -8.59 -37.48
C ASP A 585 -7.82 -8.18 -36.15
N LYS A 586 -7.64 -8.99 -35.10
CA LYS A 586 -8.07 -8.63 -33.75
C LYS A 586 -7.32 -7.41 -33.21
N LEU A 587 -6.00 -7.33 -33.36
CA LEU A 587 -5.25 -6.14 -32.95
C LEU A 587 -5.73 -4.88 -33.68
N ALA A 588 -5.97 -4.98 -35.00
CA ALA A 588 -6.48 -3.89 -35.81
C ALA A 588 -7.86 -3.42 -35.35
N HIS A 589 -8.75 -4.37 -35.03
CA HIS A 589 -10.07 -4.07 -34.49
C HIS A 589 -9.98 -3.30 -33.17
N TYR A 590 -9.21 -3.80 -32.19
CA TYR A 590 -9.11 -3.15 -30.88
C TYR A 590 -8.36 -1.83 -30.93
N ARG A 591 -7.34 -1.66 -31.80
CA ARG A 591 -6.71 -0.36 -32.04
C ARG A 591 -7.75 0.70 -32.40
N LYS A 592 -8.70 0.38 -33.29
CA LYS A 592 -9.77 1.30 -33.72
C LYS A 592 -10.79 1.54 -32.60
N VAL A 593 -11.24 0.48 -31.92
CA VAL A 593 -12.18 0.59 -30.80
C VAL A 593 -11.62 1.49 -29.70
N LEU A 594 -10.38 1.23 -29.28
CA LEU A 594 -9.71 1.92 -28.18
C LEU A 594 -9.27 3.36 -28.52
N ASN A 595 -9.31 3.75 -29.80
CA ASN A 595 -8.97 5.11 -30.21
C ASN A 595 -10.10 6.13 -29.90
N HIS A 596 -11.33 5.66 -29.67
CA HIS A 596 -12.48 6.54 -29.44
C HIS A 596 -12.83 6.69 -27.97
N THR A 597 -13.23 7.91 -27.56
CA THR A 597 -13.81 8.14 -26.24
C THR A 597 -15.20 7.52 -26.14
N MET A 598 -15.45 6.75 -25.07
CA MET A 598 -16.71 6.04 -24.84
C MET A 598 -17.24 6.26 -23.42
N THR A 599 -18.48 5.84 -23.17
CA THR A 599 -19.05 5.78 -21.81
C THR A 599 -18.41 4.64 -21.01
N ILE A 600 -18.50 4.70 -19.68
CA ILE A 600 -17.89 3.71 -18.77
C ILE A 600 -18.42 2.30 -19.06
N GLU A 601 -19.72 2.14 -19.34
CA GLU A 601 -20.32 0.84 -19.64
C GLU A 601 -19.76 0.24 -20.93
N LYS A 602 -19.53 1.08 -21.95
CA LYS A 602 -18.92 0.64 -23.21
C LYS A 602 -17.45 0.29 -23.03
N TRP A 603 -16.71 1.04 -22.23
CA TRP A 603 -15.33 0.70 -21.87
C TRP A 603 -15.24 -0.65 -21.15
N GLN A 604 -16.12 -0.88 -20.17
CA GLN A 604 -16.18 -2.15 -19.46
C GLN A 604 -16.44 -3.32 -20.42
N GLN A 605 -17.40 -3.17 -21.34
CA GLN A 605 -17.71 -4.18 -22.35
C GLN A 605 -16.53 -4.42 -23.30
N ALA A 606 -15.90 -3.35 -23.81
CA ALA A 606 -14.78 -3.44 -24.73
C ALA A 606 -13.56 -4.13 -24.10
N ILE A 607 -13.20 -3.76 -22.86
CA ILE A 607 -12.06 -4.35 -22.14
C ILE A 607 -12.33 -5.82 -21.80
N ASN A 608 -13.54 -6.17 -21.36
CA ASN A 608 -13.89 -7.56 -21.11
C ASN A 608 -13.85 -8.39 -22.40
N GLN A 609 -14.36 -7.85 -23.51
CA GLN A 609 -14.28 -8.54 -24.80
C GLN A 609 -12.81 -8.67 -25.27
N LEU A 610 -11.97 -7.66 -25.03
CA LEU A 610 -10.53 -7.72 -25.35
C LEU A 610 -9.84 -8.85 -24.59
N VAL A 611 -10.08 -8.95 -23.28
CA VAL A 611 -9.58 -10.06 -22.46
C VAL A 611 -10.08 -11.40 -23.00
N ASP A 612 -11.34 -11.48 -23.38
CA ASP A 612 -11.96 -12.67 -23.93
C ASP A 612 -11.38 -13.07 -25.29
N ASP A 613 -11.03 -12.10 -26.13
CA ASP A 613 -10.51 -12.34 -27.48
C ASP A 613 -9.03 -12.75 -27.45
N PHE A 614 -8.21 -12.20 -26.54
CA PHE A 614 -6.77 -12.49 -26.47
C PHE A 614 -6.36 -13.53 -25.41
N LEU A 615 -7.17 -13.77 -24.36
CA LEU A 615 -6.79 -14.66 -23.26
C LEU A 615 -7.74 -15.86 -23.10
N PRO A 616 -7.22 -17.07 -22.80
CA PRO A 616 -8.02 -18.28 -22.65
C PRO A 616 -8.84 -18.28 -21.35
N TRP A 617 -10.03 -18.89 -21.40
CA TRP A 617 -11.01 -18.89 -20.29
C TRP A 617 -10.47 -19.46 -18.97
N ILE A 618 -9.57 -20.44 -19.02
CA ILE A 618 -8.96 -21.09 -17.84
C ILE A 618 -8.16 -20.11 -16.97
N LEU A 619 -7.61 -19.04 -17.56
CA LEU A 619 -6.87 -18.01 -16.81
C LEU A 619 -7.77 -16.94 -16.19
N LYS A 620 -9.03 -16.80 -16.66
CA LYS A 620 -9.99 -15.80 -16.13
C LYS A 620 -10.35 -16.05 -14.66
N VAL A 621 -10.34 -17.32 -14.23
CA VAL A 621 -10.82 -17.71 -12.89
C VAL A 621 -9.73 -17.63 -11.81
N ARG A 622 -8.44 -17.75 -12.17
CA ARG A 622 -7.37 -18.00 -11.18
C ARG A 622 -6.51 -16.79 -10.82
N SER A 623 -6.35 -15.79 -11.70
CA SER A 623 -5.42 -14.66 -11.47
C SER A 623 -6.08 -13.28 -11.48
N LEU A 624 -7.18 -13.11 -12.21
CA LEU A 624 -7.76 -11.80 -12.52
C LEU A 624 -8.81 -11.34 -11.49
N LEU A 625 -9.68 -12.23 -10.99
CA LEU A 625 -10.82 -11.83 -10.13
C LEU A 625 -10.42 -11.19 -8.78
N ASN A 626 -9.31 -11.60 -8.15
CA ASN A 626 -8.84 -10.95 -6.91
C ASN A 626 -8.01 -9.67 -7.15
N ARG A 627 -7.58 -9.40 -8.40
CA ARG A 627 -6.70 -8.26 -8.75
C ARG A 627 -7.35 -7.21 -9.66
N TYR A 628 -8.57 -7.45 -10.16
CA TYR A 628 -9.36 -6.49 -10.95
C TYR A 628 -9.57 -5.14 -10.23
N ALA A 629 -9.66 -5.13 -8.89
CA ALA A 629 -9.79 -3.90 -8.11
C ALA A 629 -8.52 -3.02 -8.06
N ILE A 630 -7.36 -3.58 -8.43
CA ILE A 630 -6.07 -2.88 -8.50
C ILE A 630 -5.78 -2.46 -9.96
N LEU A 631 -6.16 -3.28 -10.95
CA LEU A 631 -5.95 -2.98 -12.37
C LEU A 631 -6.86 -1.87 -12.91
N CYS A 632 -8.12 -1.76 -12.45
CA CYS A 632 -8.94 -0.58 -12.76
C CYS A 632 -8.32 0.73 -12.23
N ARG A 633 -7.40 0.65 -11.26
CA ARG A 633 -6.68 1.80 -10.66
C ARG A 633 -5.52 2.29 -11.54
N HIS A 634 -4.84 1.39 -12.27
CA HIS A 634 -3.79 1.75 -13.22
C HIS A 634 -4.29 2.10 -14.61
N LEU A 635 -5.38 1.47 -15.05
CA LEU A 635 -6.01 1.73 -16.35
C LEU A 635 -6.47 3.18 -16.56
N VAL A 636 -6.83 3.92 -15.49
CA VAL A 636 -7.20 5.33 -15.63
C VAL A 636 -5.95 6.24 -15.66
N THR A 637 -4.85 5.84 -15.03
CA THR A 637 -3.60 6.63 -14.96
C THR A 637 -2.70 6.44 -16.19
N SER A 638 -2.62 5.24 -16.76
CA SER A 638 -1.73 4.97 -17.90
C SER A 638 -2.33 5.27 -19.27
N TYR A 639 -3.67 5.28 -19.39
CA TYR A 639 -4.37 5.45 -20.67
C TYR A 639 -4.64 6.92 -21.04
N TRP A 640 -4.51 7.81 -20.06
CA TRP A 640 -4.62 9.26 -20.25
C TRP A 640 -3.24 9.94 -20.29
N MET A 641 -2.10 9.25 -20.20
CA MET A 641 -0.78 9.87 -20.48
C MET A 641 -0.52 10.08 -21.99
N ARG A 642 -1.55 10.49 -22.74
CA ARG A 642 -1.69 10.33 -24.20
C ARG A 642 -0.92 11.34 -25.06
N ASP A 643 -0.20 12.30 -24.48
CA ASP A 643 0.50 13.30 -25.32
C ASP A 643 1.85 13.83 -24.78
N THR A 644 2.49 13.09 -23.87
CA THR A 644 3.77 13.55 -23.30
C THR A 644 4.99 13.35 -24.21
N THR A 645 5.00 12.44 -25.18
CA THR A 645 6.22 12.13 -25.94
C THR A 645 6.47 13.02 -27.16
N ARG A 646 5.50 13.81 -27.64
CA ARG A 646 5.71 14.68 -28.82
C ARG A 646 6.23 16.08 -28.49
N HIS A 647 5.97 16.62 -27.30
CA HIS A 647 6.35 18.01 -26.96
C HIS A 647 7.43 18.14 -25.86
N TRP A 648 7.91 17.04 -25.29
CA TRP A 648 8.83 17.05 -24.14
C TRP A 648 10.28 17.51 -24.40
N ARG A 649 10.66 17.93 -25.62
CA ARG A 649 11.99 18.53 -25.86
C ARG A 649 12.08 20.04 -25.64
N ARG A 650 11.02 20.74 -25.20
CA ARG A 650 11.06 22.21 -25.03
C ARG A 650 10.53 22.81 -23.72
N ALA A 651 9.93 22.05 -22.80
CA ALA A 651 9.31 22.63 -21.60
C ALA A 651 9.73 21.95 -20.29
N SER A 652 11.02 21.98 -19.96
CA SER A 652 11.53 21.66 -18.60
C SER A 652 12.05 22.94 -17.97
N CYS A 653 11.19 23.65 -17.23
CA CYS A 653 11.62 24.64 -16.21
C CYS A 653 10.49 25.21 -15.33
N ALA A 654 9.20 25.07 -15.68
CA ALA A 654 8.12 25.76 -14.96
C ALA A 654 7.15 24.87 -14.12
N SER A 655 7.20 23.55 -14.27
CA SER A 655 6.23 22.61 -13.66
C SER A 655 6.51 22.23 -12.19
N THR A 656 7.65 22.65 -11.64
CA THR A 656 8.10 22.17 -10.33
C THR A 656 7.44 22.88 -9.15
N SER A 657 6.91 24.11 -9.28
CA SER A 657 6.49 24.90 -8.11
C SER A 657 5.12 24.49 -7.53
N LEU A 658 4.09 24.27 -8.34
CA LEU A 658 2.73 24.00 -7.83
C LEU A 658 2.61 22.58 -7.24
N ILE A 659 3.24 21.58 -7.87
CA ILE A 659 3.24 20.18 -7.40
C ILE A 659 4.08 20.03 -6.13
N SER A 660 5.22 20.75 -6.02
CA SER A 660 5.99 20.78 -4.77
C SER A 660 5.30 21.59 -3.66
N PHE A 661 4.44 22.54 -4.00
CA PHE A 661 3.63 23.29 -3.02
C PHE A 661 2.43 22.50 -2.51
N LEU A 662 1.73 21.74 -3.36
CA LEU A 662 0.70 20.77 -2.92
C LEU A 662 1.31 19.62 -2.10
N ALA A 663 2.55 19.21 -2.41
CA ALA A 663 3.32 18.32 -1.57
C ALA A 663 3.69 18.97 -0.22
N ARG A 664 4.01 20.27 -0.19
CA ARG A 664 4.20 21.03 1.06
C ARG A 664 2.92 21.16 1.88
N ALA A 665 1.75 21.33 1.26
CA ALA A 665 0.45 21.35 1.96
C ALA A 665 0.10 19.97 2.56
N SER A 666 0.44 18.88 1.85
CA SER A 666 0.34 17.53 2.42
C SER A 666 1.35 17.32 3.55
N VAL A 667 2.59 17.80 3.40
CA VAL A 667 3.62 17.72 4.45
C VAL A 667 3.29 18.63 5.63
N SER A 668 2.67 19.80 5.46
CA SER A 668 2.21 20.65 6.55
C SER A 668 1.02 20.06 7.29
N ALA A 669 0.08 19.43 6.58
CA ALA A 669 -1.00 18.66 7.21
C ALA A 669 -0.48 17.46 8.04
N PHE A 670 0.65 16.86 7.63
CA PHE A 670 1.33 15.80 8.39
C PHE A 670 2.32 16.31 9.46
N TRP A 671 2.88 17.52 9.29
CA TRP A 671 3.98 18.08 10.08
C TRP A 671 3.94 19.61 10.07
N GLN A 672 3.07 20.24 10.86
CA GLN A 672 3.23 21.63 11.26
C GLN A 672 2.80 21.81 12.71
N ASP A 673 3.70 21.40 13.59
CA ASP A 673 3.86 22.02 14.91
C ASP A 673 5.37 22.30 15.04
N LYS A 674 5.87 23.24 14.24
CA LYS A 674 7.25 23.76 14.31
C LYS A 674 7.42 24.99 13.41
N SER A 675 7.09 26.16 13.96
CA SER A 675 7.70 27.42 13.54
C SER A 675 9.10 27.49 14.16
N ILE A 676 10.13 27.16 13.37
CA ILE A 676 11.50 27.55 13.68
C ILE A 676 11.99 28.37 12.50
N SER A 677 11.88 29.69 12.64
CA SER A 677 12.69 30.64 11.88
C SER A 677 14.15 30.46 12.28
N VAL A 678 15.00 30.03 11.36
CA VAL A 678 16.46 30.16 11.48
C VAL A 678 16.89 31.26 10.50
N PRO A 679 17.72 32.23 10.91
CA PRO A 679 18.21 33.31 10.05
C PRO A 679 19.09 32.83 8.88
#